data_AF-A0A944GNU3-F1
#
_entry.id   AF-A0A944GNU3-F1
#
_cell.length_a   1.000
_cell.length_b   1.000
_cell.length_c   1.000
_cell.angle_alpha   90.00
_cell.angle_beta   90.00
_cell.angle_gamma   90.00
#
_symmetry.space_group_name_H-M   'P 1'
#
loop_
_entity.id
_entity.type
_entity.pdbx_description
1 polymer ?
#
loop_
_entity_poly.entity_id
_entity_poly.type
_entity_poly.pdbx_seq_one_letter_code
_entity_poly.pdbx_strand_id
1 'polypeptide(L)'
;FSPAEHSVPDWFRVKDVESVISLKAETHNFPTTVEPFNGASTGTGGEIRDRMGGGTGSLPIAGTAVYMTSYPRLEEGRGWENVLPVREWLYQSPEQILVKASNGASDFGNKFGQPLIAGSLLTFEHQENGEKYGYDKVIMLAGGVGYGTRRDCLKGEPKKGNKVVVVGGDNYRIGLGGGSVSSVDTGRYAGAIELNAVQRANPEMQKRAANLVRALCEEDVNPVVSIHDHGSAGHVNCLSELVEECGGKIDMSALPVGDPTLSAKEIIANESQERMGLLIREEHIDHVRRIAERERAPLYVVGETTGDARFCFEQADGERPFDLEVAQMFGHSPKTVMTDTTVERHYAAPQTDAAKLQEYVENVLRLEAVACKDWLTNKVDRSVTGRVANQQTQGELQLPLADYGCVALDYRGRAGIATSIGHAPQAGLADPAEGSRLAVSEALTNLVFAPLSDGLDSVSLSANWMWPCRSQKGEDARLYAAVEALSRFCCELKINVPTGKDSLSLSQQYPNGEKIISPGTVIVSAGGEVNDIRKVVNPVLQDVAKSSLYHIDFSSSPLALGGSAFAQSQGKVGDDVARVVSADYFRDAFNAVQQLVQEGLLLAGHDISAGGLITCLLEMCFARVEGGLDVDLAKFRDTDLVRILFAENPGVVVQVADAHKKRFLEVLDAAGVACVKIAKPCDERHVMVHFHGADYQFGVDYLRDVWYKTSYLLDTRQSFHGCARQRYENYGRQPLEFHFHPEFRGTFASLGIDP
;
A
#
# COMPACT_ATOMS: atom_id res chain seq x y z
N PHE A 1 2.79 -17.90 -20.15
CA PHE A 1 1.48 -18.43 -20.56
C PHE A 1 0.74 -17.32 -21.29
N SER A 2 0.76 -17.35 -22.61
CA SER A 2 0.17 -16.32 -23.49
C SER A 2 -0.22 -16.96 -24.83
N PRO A 3 -1.14 -16.35 -25.62
CA PRO A 3 -1.39 -16.78 -27.00
C PRO A 3 -0.09 -16.79 -27.82
N ALA A 4 0.03 -17.71 -28.77
CA ALA A 4 1.22 -17.75 -29.63
C ALA A 4 1.30 -16.58 -30.62
N GLU A 5 0.17 -16.05 -31.07
CA GLU A 5 0.07 -14.83 -31.84
C GLU A 5 -1.01 -13.91 -31.23
N HIS A 6 -0.66 -12.64 -30.98
CA HIS A 6 -1.56 -11.68 -30.35
C HIS A 6 -2.48 -10.94 -31.32
N SER A 7 -2.19 -10.95 -32.63
CA SER A 7 -3.02 -10.31 -33.66
C SER A 7 -4.25 -11.12 -34.08
N VAL A 8 -4.33 -12.41 -33.71
CA VAL A 8 -5.42 -13.32 -34.12
C VAL A 8 -5.88 -14.19 -32.94
N PRO A 9 -7.00 -14.92 -33.06
CA PRO A 9 -7.31 -15.99 -32.12
C PRO A 9 -6.28 -17.13 -32.25
N ASP A 10 -5.53 -17.42 -31.20
CA ASP A 10 -4.53 -18.49 -31.19
C ASP A 10 -4.49 -19.21 -29.82
N TRP A 11 -3.84 -20.37 -29.78
CA TRP A 11 -3.67 -21.20 -28.60
C TRP A 11 -2.67 -20.61 -27.62
N PHE A 12 -2.92 -20.80 -26.33
CA PHE A 12 -1.98 -20.44 -25.29
C PHE A 12 -0.78 -21.39 -25.27
N ARG A 13 0.42 -20.85 -25.07
CA ARG A 13 1.66 -21.60 -24.87
C ARG A 13 2.32 -21.25 -23.55
N VAL A 14 3.03 -22.21 -22.98
CA VAL A 14 3.88 -22.01 -21.81
C VAL A 14 5.30 -21.76 -22.28
N LYS A 15 5.95 -20.75 -21.70
CA LYS A 15 7.33 -20.36 -21.99
C LYS A 15 7.97 -19.94 -20.67
N ASP A 16 9.21 -20.35 -20.49
CA ASP A 16 10.04 -19.90 -19.38
C ASP A 16 10.70 -18.58 -19.77
N VAL A 17 10.59 -17.58 -18.91
CA VAL A 17 11.17 -16.24 -19.10
C VAL A 17 11.82 -15.79 -17.80
N GLU A 18 12.96 -15.10 -17.91
CA GLU A 18 13.48 -14.37 -16.77
C GLU A 18 12.67 -13.09 -16.57
N SER A 19 12.21 -12.86 -15.34
CA SER A 19 11.42 -11.68 -14.98
C SER A 19 12.10 -10.88 -13.87
N VAL A 20 11.82 -9.58 -13.82
CA VAL A 20 12.21 -8.68 -12.74
C VAL A 20 10.94 -8.14 -12.09
N ILE A 21 10.88 -8.17 -10.76
CA ILE A 21 9.75 -7.66 -9.99
C ILE A 21 9.69 -6.14 -10.10
N SER A 22 8.49 -5.61 -10.28
CA SER A 22 8.21 -4.18 -10.19
C SER A 22 7.41 -3.87 -8.93
N LEU A 23 7.75 -2.76 -8.28
CA LEU A 23 7.07 -2.20 -7.13
C LEU A 23 6.90 -0.71 -7.38
N LYS A 24 5.71 -0.18 -7.13
CA LYS A 24 5.42 1.26 -7.22
C LYS A 24 4.33 1.60 -6.23
N ALA A 25 4.37 2.83 -5.74
CA ALA A 25 3.30 3.46 -4.99
C ALA A 25 3.25 4.95 -5.32
N GLU A 26 2.04 5.50 -5.25
CA GLU A 26 1.64 6.85 -5.68
C GLU A 26 0.65 7.40 -4.66
N THR A 27 0.56 8.73 -4.54
CA THR A 27 -0.42 9.38 -3.66
C THR A 27 -1.31 10.33 -4.42
N HIS A 28 -2.58 10.41 -4.01
CA HIS A 28 -3.59 11.28 -4.62
C HIS A 28 -4.36 12.11 -3.58
N ASN A 29 -3.60 12.74 -2.69
CA ASN A 29 -4.04 13.38 -1.46
C ASN A 29 -5.05 14.52 -1.68
N PHE A 30 -4.67 15.54 -2.45
CA PHE A 30 -5.50 16.73 -2.68
C PHE A 30 -6.80 16.40 -3.46
N PRO A 31 -6.76 15.72 -4.62
CA PRO A 31 -7.98 15.33 -5.32
C PRO A 31 -8.92 14.50 -4.44
N THR A 32 -8.38 13.57 -3.65
CA THR A 32 -9.20 12.75 -2.74
C THR A 32 -9.81 13.57 -1.60
N THR A 33 -9.15 14.64 -1.15
CA THR A 33 -9.71 15.55 -0.14
C THR A 33 -10.94 16.30 -0.69
N VAL A 34 -10.90 16.71 -1.97
CA VAL A 34 -11.97 17.48 -2.62
C VAL A 34 -13.11 16.59 -3.11
N GLU A 35 -12.79 15.56 -3.90
CA GLU A 35 -13.73 14.58 -4.47
C GLU A 35 -13.15 13.17 -4.31
N PRO A 36 -13.52 12.44 -3.25
CA PRO A 36 -12.78 11.25 -2.85
C PRO A 36 -12.93 10.07 -3.81
N PHE A 37 -14.07 9.92 -4.49
CA PHE A 37 -14.30 8.73 -5.32
C PHE A 37 -13.37 8.75 -6.54
N ASN A 38 -13.44 9.80 -7.37
CA ASN A 38 -12.58 9.89 -8.53
C ASN A 38 -11.13 10.19 -8.15
N GLY A 39 -10.89 10.91 -7.04
CA GLY A 39 -9.55 11.10 -6.50
C GLY A 39 -8.84 9.76 -6.26
N ALA A 40 -9.47 8.84 -5.53
CA ALA A 40 -8.91 7.53 -5.26
C ALA A 40 -8.88 6.60 -6.49
N SER A 41 -9.92 6.67 -7.33
CA SER A 41 -10.03 5.88 -8.56
C SER A 41 -8.90 6.21 -9.54
N THR A 42 -8.64 7.50 -9.77
CA THR A 42 -7.56 7.96 -10.65
C THR A 42 -6.17 7.82 -10.02
N GLY A 43 -6.05 7.88 -8.70
CA GLY A 43 -4.82 7.49 -8.00
C GLY A 43 -4.43 6.03 -8.28
N THR A 44 -5.42 5.12 -8.22
CA THR A 44 -5.24 3.70 -8.60
C THR A 44 -4.90 3.55 -10.08
N GLY A 45 -5.62 4.27 -10.95
CA GLY A 45 -5.36 4.25 -12.39
C GLY A 45 -3.97 4.75 -12.76
N GLY A 46 -3.53 5.89 -12.19
CA GLY A 46 -2.21 6.46 -12.41
C GLY A 46 -1.09 5.49 -12.01
N GLU A 47 -1.18 4.92 -10.81
CA GLU A 47 -0.21 3.93 -10.33
C GLU A 47 -0.09 2.70 -11.24
N ILE A 48 -1.21 2.17 -11.74
CA ILE A 48 -1.20 1.05 -12.68
C ILE A 48 -0.49 1.45 -13.98
N ARG A 49 -0.68 2.68 -14.48
CA ARG A 49 0.00 3.18 -15.69
C ARG A 49 1.50 3.35 -15.49
N ASP A 50 1.92 3.87 -14.34
CA ASP A 50 3.33 3.98 -13.98
C ASP A 50 4.02 2.63 -14.02
N ARG A 51 3.40 1.59 -13.43
CA ARG A 51 3.93 0.23 -13.52
C ARG A 51 3.98 -0.25 -14.96
N MET A 52 2.93 -0.04 -15.75
CA MET A 52 2.94 -0.38 -17.17
C MET A 52 4.06 0.33 -17.94
N GLY A 53 4.43 1.55 -17.53
CA GLY A 53 5.50 2.37 -18.09
C GLY A 53 6.92 1.97 -17.68
N GLY A 54 7.09 0.94 -16.85
CA GLY A 54 8.41 0.44 -16.45
C GLY A 54 9.15 -0.22 -17.62
N GLY A 55 10.36 0.25 -17.93
CA GLY A 55 11.16 -0.26 -19.05
C GLY A 55 10.51 0.03 -20.41
N THR A 56 10.45 -0.97 -21.29
CA THR A 56 9.66 -0.96 -22.53
C THR A 56 8.27 -1.59 -22.34
N GLY A 57 7.91 -1.90 -21.08
CA GLY A 57 6.60 -2.41 -20.69
C GLY A 57 6.71 -3.39 -19.52
N SER A 58 5.84 -3.25 -18.53
CA SER A 58 5.71 -4.21 -17.42
C SER A 58 4.24 -4.54 -17.10
N LEU A 59 4.03 -5.62 -16.36
CA LEU A 59 2.71 -6.17 -16.08
C LEU A 59 2.35 -5.97 -14.60
N PRO A 60 1.37 -5.12 -14.30
CA PRO A 60 0.85 -5.02 -12.94
C PRO A 60 0.07 -6.29 -12.59
N ILE A 61 0.35 -6.92 -11.44
CA ILE A 61 -0.35 -8.14 -10.99
C ILE A 61 -1.36 -7.83 -9.90
N ALA A 62 -0.93 -7.18 -8.82
CA ALA A 62 -1.77 -6.92 -7.65
C ALA A 62 -1.57 -5.49 -7.13
N GLY A 63 -2.59 -4.98 -6.45
CA GLY A 63 -2.63 -3.64 -5.89
C GLY A 63 -2.68 -3.63 -4.37
N THR A 64 -2.36 -2.46 -3.82
CA THR A 64 -2.43 -2.12 -2.41
C THR A 64 -3.02 -0.73 -2.23
N ALA A 65 -3.66 -0.45 -1.10
CA ALA A 65 -4.19 0.89 -0.81
C ALA A 65 -4.00 1.31 0.65
N VAL A 66 -3.69 2.59 0.88
CA VAL A 66 -3.62 3.17 2.23
C VAL A 66 -4.49 4.41 2.33
N TYR A 67 -5.24 4.51 3.42
CA TYR A 67 -6.11 5.64 3.73
C TYR A 67 -5.72 6.25 5.07
N MET A 68 -5.45 7.55 5.12
CA MET A 68 -5.29 8.27 6.39
C MET A 68 -6.16 9.51 6.45
N THR A 69 -7.01 9.59 7.49
CA THR A 69 -7.96 10.69 7.68
C THR A 69 -8.02 11.14 9.13
N SER A 70 -8.67 12.27 9.37
CA SER A 70 -9.16 12.65 10.70
C SER A 70 -10.26 11.69 11.19
N TYR A 71 -10.75 11.84 12.44
CA TYR A 71 -11.66 10.86 13.03
C TYR A 71 -13.06 10.88 12.38
N PRO A 72 -13.60 9.72 11.97
CA PRO A 72 -14.91 9.64 11.32
C PRO A 72 -16.09 9.84 12.28
N ARG A 73 -15.89 9.63 13.59
CA ARG A 73 -16.91 9.87 14.64
C ARG A 73 -18.20 9.10 14.40
N LEU A 74 -18.06 7.78 14.29
CA LEU A 74 -19.12 6.86 13.86
C LEU A 74 -20.20 6.61 14.93
N GLU A 75 -19.85 6.77 16.21
CA GLU A 75 -20.73 6.55 17.35
C GLU A 75 -20.22 7.32 18.58
N GLU A 76 -21.08 7.50 19.59
CA GLU A 76 -20.70 8.07 20.87
C GLU A 76 -19.83 7.11 21.71
N GLY A 77 -19.22 7.62 22.79
CA GLY A 77 -18.43 6.81 23.72
C GLY A 77 -17.03 6.44 23.21
N ARG A 78 -16.50 7.17 22.23
CA ARG A 78 -15.11 7.12 21.76
C ARG A 78 -14.35 8.34 22.26
N GLY A 79 -13.89 8.27 23.52
CA GLY A 79 -13.37 9.43 24.24
C GLY A 79 -12.22 10.16 23.53
N TRP A 80 -11.35 9.42 22.82
CA TRP A 80 -10.22 9.95 22.08
C TRP A 80 -10.61 10.86 20.91
N GLU A 81 -11.82 10.70 20.34
CA GLU A 81 -12.29 11.53 19.22
C GLU A 81 -12.65 12.97 19.64
N ASN A 82 -12.70 13.23 20.95
CA ASN A 82 -12.98 14.54 21.54
C ASN A 82 -11.73 15.40 21.76
N VAL A 83 -10.54 14.90 21.41
CA VAL A 83 -9.26 15.64 21.56
C VAL A 83 -9.26 16.96 20.78
N LEU A 84 -9.99 17.01 19.67
CA LEU A 84 -10.24 18.20 18.87
C LEU A 84 -11.75 18.39 18.64
N PRO A 85 -12.23 19.64 18.62
CA PRO A 85 -13.60 19.93 18.23
C PRO A 85 -13.85 19.51 16.77
N VAL A 86 -15.07 19.07 16.50
CA VAL A 86 -15.52 18.79 15.12
C VAL A 86 -15.45 20.09 14.32
N ARG A 87 -14.86 19.99 13.13
CA ARG A 87 -14.68 21.11 12.21
C ARG A 87 -15.83 21.17 11.23
N GLU A 88 -16.13 22.37 10.74
CA GLU A 88 -16.96 22.54 9.55
C GLU A 88 -16.10 22.18 8.32
N TRP A 89 -16.20 20.93 7.86
CA TRP A 89 -15.37 20.40 6.78
C TRP A 89 -15.53 21.20 5.48
N LEU A 90 -14.41 21.58 4.83
CA LEU A 90 -14.45 22.33 3.57
C LEU A 90 -15.14 21.55 2.44
N TYR A 91 -14.90 20.25 2.35
CA TYR A 91 -15.37 19.43 1.22
C TYR A 91 -16.18 18.22 1.66
N GLN A 92 -15.59 17.30 2.44
CA GLN A 92 -16.20 16.03 2.86
C GLN A 92 -15.80 15.72 4.30
N SER A 93 -16.69 15.06 5.05
CA SER A 93 -16.33 14.52 6.36
C SER A 93 -15.36 13.33 6.23
N PRO A 94 -14.55 13.00 7.26
CA PRO A 94 -13.67 11.84 7.21
C PRO A 94 -14.40 10.52 6.94
N GLU A 95 -15.61 10.33 7.48
CA GLU A 95 -16.49 9.18 7.15
C GLU A 95 -16.78 9.13 5.64
N GLN A 96 -17.18 10.26 5.04
CA GLN A 96 -17.45 10.33 3.60
C GLN A 96 -16.19 10.08 2.77
N ILE A 97 -15.03 10.59 3.18
CA ILE A 97 -13.76 10.36 2.49
C ILE A 97 -13.40 8.88 2.51
N LEU A 98 -13.37 8.25 3.69
CA LEU A 98 -13.09 6.82 3.84
C LEU A 98 -14.01 5.96 2.98
N VAL A 99 -15.32 6.26 3.01
CA VAL A 99 -16.33 5.52 2.25
C VAL A 99 -16.14 5.69 0.75
N LYS A 100 -16.04 6.92 0.26
CA LYS A 100 -15.98 7.22 -1.17
C LYS A 100 -14.62 6.88 -1.79
N ALA A 101 -13.51 7.15 -1.09
CA ALA A 101 -12.16 6.84 -1.57
C ALA A 101 -11.96 5.33 -1.69
N SER A 102 -12.37 4.55 -0.69
CA SER A 102 -12.27 3.09 -0.78
C SER A 102 -13.15 2.52 -1.89
N ASN A 103 -14.36 3.05 -2.09
CA ASN A 103 -15.20 2.66 -3.22
C ASN A 103 -14.56 3.01 -4.57
N GLY A 104 -13.93 4.18 -4.70
CA GLY A 104 -13.27 4.61 -5.94
C GLY A 104 -12.07 3.74 -6.32
N ALA A 105 -11.22 3.41 -5.34
CA ALA A 105 -10.08 2.51 -5.53
C ALA A 105 -10.54 1.08 -5.91
N SER A 106 -11.51 0.53 -5.17
CA SER A 106 -12.08 -0.79 -5.47
C SER A 106 -12.77 -0.81 -6.85
N ASP A 107 -13.52 0.22 -7.22
CA ASP A 107 -14.19 0.29 -8.51
C ASP A 107 -13.19 0.26 -9.68
N PHE A 108 -12.07 0.98 -9.55
CA PHE A 108 -11.01 0.95 -10.55
C PHE A 108 -10.37 -0.43 -10.64
N GLY A 109 -9.91 -0.97 -9.51
CA GLY A 109 -9.27 -2.29 -9.45
C GLY A 109 -10.16 -3.40 -10.01
N ASN A 110 -11.44 -3.43 -9.62
CA ASN A 110 -12.43 -4.42 -10.06
C ASN A 110 -12.67 -4.36 -11.57
N LYS A 111 -12.94 -3.17 -12.12
CA LYS A 111 -13.24 -3.00 -13.56
C LYS A 111 -12.00 -3.19 -14.43
N PHE A 112 -10.81 -2.82 -13.93
CA PHE A 112 -9.54 -3.09 -14.60
C PHE A 112 -9.17 -4.58 -14.56
N GLY A 113 -9.49 -5.26 -13.46
CA GLY A 113 -9.13 -6.65 -13.20
C GLY A 113 -7.78 -6.80 -12.49
N GLN A 114 -7.49 -5.93 -11.51
CA GLN A 114 -6.38 -6.07 -10.58
C GLN A 114 -6.93 -6.37 -9.18
N PRO A 115 -6.52 -7.47 -8.53
CA PRO A 115 -6.89 -7.74 -7.15
C PRO A 115 -6.18 -6.79 -6.20
N LEU A 116 -6.88 -6.33 -5.17
CA LEU A 116 -6.30 -5.56 -4.07
C LEU A 116 -6.07 -6.48 -2.88
N ILE A 117 -4.82 -6.77 -2.54
CA ILE A 117 -4.47 -7.89 -1.63
C ILE A 117 -3.83 -7.48 -0.30
N ALA A 118 -3.44 -6.21 -0.17
CA ALA A 118 -2.92 -5.64 1.07
C ALA A 118 -3.29 -4.16 1.18
N GLY A 119 -3.23 -3.59 2.37
CA GLY A 119 -3.56 -2.19 2.59
C GLY A 119 -3.47 -1.77 4.05
N SER A 120 -3.67 -0.50 4.32
CA SER A 120 -3.65 0.06 5.67
C SER A 120 -4.65 1.21 5.83
N LEU A 121 -5.06 1.46 7.08
CA LEU A 121 -5.96 2.54 7.46
C LEU A 121 -5.47 3.15 8.75
N LEU A 122 -5.38 4.48 8.80
CA LEU A 122 -5.12 5.21 10.04
C LEU A 122 -6.08 6.39 10.17
N THR A 123 -6.68 6.55 11.34
CA THR A 123 -7.36 7.78 11.72
C THR A 123 -6.56 8.45 12.82
N PHE A 124 -6.36 9.77 12.76
CA PHE A 124 -5.60 10.45 13.80
C PHE A 124 -5.96 11.93 13.89
N GLU A 125 -6.19 12.38 15.11
CA GLU A 125 -6.21 13.79 15.51
C GLU A 125 -5.50 13.93 16.85
N HIS A 126 -4.78 15.03 17.06
CA HIS A 126 -4.16 15.34 18.35
C HIS A 126 -4.06 16.85 18.56
N GLN A 127 -4.09 17.28 19.81
CA GLN A 127 -3.77 18.65 20.18
C GLN A 127 -2.96 18.69 21.47
N GLU A 128 -1.80 19.35 21.41
CA GLU A 128 -0.95 19.57 22.57
C GLU A 128 -0.03 20.77 22.30
N ASN A 129 0.38 21.50 23.35
CA ASN A 129 1.29 22.64 23.26
C ASN A 129 0.88 23.75 22.26
N GLY A 130 -0.43 23.86 21.96
CA GLY A 130 -0.96 24.84 21.01
C GLY A 130 -0.87 24.41 19.54
N GLU A 131 -0.31 23.24 19.24
CA GLU A 131 -0.28 22.65 17.90
C GLU A 131 -1.48 21.71 17.71
N LYS A 132 -2.05 21.72 16.49
CA LYS A 132 -3.21 20.89 16.12
C LYS A 132 -2.85 19.99 14.95
N TYR A 133 -2.93 18.69 15.19
CA TYR A 133 -2.58 17.66 14.23
C TYR A 133 -3.82 16.91 13.74
N GLY A 134 -3.87 16.65 12.42
CA GLY A 134 -4.92 15.85 11.80
C GLY A 134 -4.73 15.67 10.30
N TYR A 135 -5.25 14.58 9.77
CA TYR A 135 -5.27 14.33 8.32
C TYR A 135 -6.54 14.93 7.70
N ASP A 136 -6.67 16.25 7.79
CA ASP A 136 -7.77 17.00 7.16
C ASP A 136 -7.56 17.12 5.65
N LYS A 137 -6.29 17.34 5.24
CA LYS A 137 -5.82 16.93 3.92
C LYS A 137 -5.42 15.48 4.02
N VAL A 138 -6.16 14.61 3.35
CA VAL A 138 -6.06 13.15 3.58
C VAL A 138 -4.86 12.55 2.86
N ILE A 139 -4.43 11.38 3.32
CA ILE A 139 -3.52 10.53 2.55
C ILE A 139 -4.36 9.46 1.86
N MET A 140 -4.24 9.40 0.53
CA MET A 140 -4.73 8.29 -0.26
C MET A 140 -3.55 7.80 -1.09
N LEU A 141 -3.06 6.60 -0.77
CA LEU A 141 -1.99 5.94 -1.49
C LEU A 141 -2.56 4.77 -2.26
N ALA A 142 -2.20 4.66 -3.53
CA ALA A 142 -2.33 3.45 -4.32
C ALA A 142 -0.93 2.89 -4.56
N GLY A 143 -0.78 1.58 -4.54
CA GLY A 143 0.47 0.91 -4.84
C GLY A 143 0.24 -0.47 -5.42
N GLY A 144 1.32 -1.18 -5.72
CA GLY A 144 1.21 -2.56 -6.09
C GLY A 144 2.51 -3.17 -6.60
N VAL A 145 2.41 -4.48 -6.89
CA VAL A 145 3.51 -5.29 -7.41
C VAL A 145 3.17 -5.87 -8.77
N GLY A 146 4.21 -6.07 -9.57
CA GLY A 146 4.14 -6.61 -10.92
C GLY A 146 5.46 -7.20 -11.34
N TYR A 147 5.62 -7.42 -12.64
CA TYR A 147 6.89 -7.87 -13.22
C TYR A 147 7.05 -7.40 -14.65
N GLY A 148 8.30 -7.21 -15.07
CA GLY A 148 8.68 -7.10 -16.47
C GLY A 148 9.51 -8.32 -16.89
N THR A 149 9.46 -8.69 -18.17
CA THR A 149 10.45 -9.63 -18.71
C THR A 149 11.81 -8.96 -18.69
N ARG A 150 12.87 -9.65 -18.25
CA ARG A 150 14.21 -9.04 -18.06
C ARG A 150 14.73 -8.28 -19.28
N ARG A 151 14.43 -8.78 -20.49
CA ARG A 151 14.80 -8.13 -21.76
C ARG A 151 14.17 -6.73 -21.95
N ASP A 152 13.01 -6.50 -21.33
CA ASP A 152 12.14 -5.34 -21.49
C ASP A 152 12.27 -4.36 -20.31
N CYS A 153 13.08 -4.68 -19.29
CA CYS A 153 13.19 -3.86 -18.08
C CYS A 153 14.00 -2.56 -18.26
N LEU A 154 14.70 -2.39 -19.38
CA LEU A 154 15.43 -1.18 -19.72
C LEU A 154 14.80 -0.52 -20.93
N LYS A 155 14.63 0.81 -20.89
CA LYS A 155 14.21 1.60 -22.04
C LYS A 155 15.25 1.49 -23.16
N GLY A 156 14.79 1.47 -24.40
CA GLY A 156 15.63 1.61 -25.59
C GLY A 156 15.94 3.07 -25.89
N GLU A 157 16.91 3.29 -26.79
CA GLU A 157 17.35 4.62 -27.20
C GLU A 157 16.46 5.16 -28.34
N PRO A 158 15.81 6.33 -28.18
CA PRO A 158 15.07 6.98 -29.25
C PRO A 158 15.92 7.26 -30.49
N LYS A 159 15.45 6.87 -31.68
CA LYS A 159 16.12 7.14 -32.97
C LYS A 159 15.21 7.91 -33.89
N LYS A 160 15.78 8.83 -34.67
CA LYS A 160 15.07 9.60 -35.71
C LYS A 160 14.17 8.69 -36.54
N GLY A 161 12.92 9.12 -36.74
CA GLY A 161 11.90 8.38 -37.49
C GLY A 161 11.15 7.33 -36.66
N ASN A 162 11.47 7.14 -35.38
CA ASN A 162 10.56 6.42 -34.48
C ASN A 162 9.25 7.19 -34.35
N LYS A 163 8.14 6.47 -34.41
CA LYS A 163 6.80 7.02 -34.31
C LYS A 163 6.39 7.21 -32.87
N VAL A 164 5.82 8.38 -32.60
CA VAL A 164 5.19 8.73 -31.33
C VAL A 164 3.74 8.29 -31.40
N VAL A 165 3.35 7.41 -30.49
CA VAL A 165 2.03 6.80 -30.45
C VAL A 165 1.36 7.13 -29.13
N VAL A 166 0.09 7.54 -29.18
CA VAL A 166 -0.78 7.67 -28.02
C VAL A 166 -1.78 6.53 -28.04
N VAL A 167 -1.90 5.82 -26.92
CA VAL A 167 -2.89 4.76 -26.72
C VAL A 167 -3.85 5.17 -25.61
N GLY A 168 -5.15 4.97 -25.81
CA GLY A 168 -6.15 5.12 -24.75
C GLY A 168 -7.19 6.23 -24.98
N GLY A 169 -7.56 6.95 -23.91
CA GLY A 169 -8.71 7.85 -23.89
C GLY A 169 -8.55 9.18 -24.66
N ASP A 170 -9.68 9.80 -24.99
CA ASP A 170 -9.75 11.11 -25.66
C ASP A 170 -9.41 12.29 -24.73
N ASN A 171 -9.03 13.41 -25.32
CA ASN A 171 -8.76 14.67 -24.65
C ASN A 171 -10.07 15.38 -24.23
N TYR A 172 -10.18 15.72 -22.95
CA TYR A 172 -11.25 16.54 -22.36
C TYR A 172 -10.68 17.65 -21.48
N ARG A 173 -11.51 18.63 -21.09
CA ARG A 173 -11.15 19.68 -20.13
C ARG A 173 -11.10 19.11 -18.71
N ILE A 174 -10.05 18.34 -18.40
CA ILE A 174 -9.85 17.66 -17.11
C ILE A 174 -8.48 18.02 -16.55
N GLY A 175 -8.43 18.30 -15.24
CA GLY A 175 -7.17 18.38 -14.48
C GLY A 175 -6.22 19.50 -14.91
N LEU A 176 -6.69 20.55 -15.58
CA LEU A 176 -5.82 21.63 -16.03
C LEU A 176 -5.13 22.34 -14.86
N GLY A 177 -3.82 22.09 -14.73
CA GLY A 177 -3.00 22.61 -13.64
C GLY A 177 -3.07 21.80 -12.35
N GLY A 178 -3.53 20.54 -12.38
CA GLY A 178 -3.63 19.67 -11.21
C GLY A 178 -2.32 19.57 -10.41
N GLY A 179 -1.18 19.44 -11.10
CA GLY A 179 0.15 19.49 -10.47
C GLY A 179 0.40 20.76 -9.65
N SER A 180 0.06 21.93 -10.20
CA SER A 180 0.21 23.22 -9.51
C SER A 180 -0.72 23.36 -8.30
N VAL A 181 -1.95 22.87 -8.39
CA VAL A 181 -2.92 22.94 -7.28
C VAL A 181 -2.59 21.95 -6.17
N SER A 182 -2.05 20.77 -6.50
CA SER A 182 -1.58 19.81 -5.50
C SER A 182 -0.38 20.32 -4.67
N SER A 183 0.39 21.25 -5.23
CA SER A 183 1.62 21.81 -4.66
C SER A 183 1.39 22.93 -3.62
N VAL A 184 0.15 23.25 -3.27
CA VAL A 184 -0.19 24.30 -2.28
C VAL A 184 -1.00 23.76 -1.10
N ASP A 185 -1.07 24.56 -0.02
CA ASP A 185 -1.98 24.36 1.10
C ASP A 185 -3.44 24.32 0.59
N THR A 186 -4.19 23.31 1.02
CA THR A 186 -5.60 23.14 0.63
C THR A 186 -6.45 24.26 1.23
N GLY A 187 -7.42 24.79 0.46
CA GLY A 187 -8.31 25.88 0.88
C GLY A 187 -7.78 27.30 0.61
N ARG A 188 -6.62 27.46 -0.04
CA ARG A 188 -6.01 28.76 -0.33
C ARG A 188 -6.56 29.46 -1.59
N TYR A 189 -7.17 28.73 -2.53
CA TYR A 189 -7.64 29.25 -3.83
C TYR A 189 -9.18 29.30 -3.95
N ALA A 190 -9.69 30.15 -4.85
CA ALA A 190 -11.13 30.29 -5.10
C ALA A 190 -11.70 29.15 -5.99
N GLY A 191 -13.01 28.89 -5.87
CA GLY A 191 -13.69 27.68 -6.38
C GLY A 191 -13.55 27.31 -7.86
N ALA A 192 -13.16 28.22 -8.77
CA ALA A 192 -12.89 27.87 -10.17
C ALA A 192 -11.63 26.99 -10.35
N ILE A 193 -10.65 27.13 -9.46
CA ILE A 193 -9.41 26.34 -9.46
C ILE A 193 -9.66 24.95 -8.85
N GLU A 194 -10.61 24.85 -7.92
CA GLU A 194 -10.98 23.60 -7.24
C GLU A 194 -11.80 22.66 -8.14
N LEU A 195 -12.57 23.18 -9.09
CA LEU A 195 -13.24 22.35 -10.11
C LEU A 195 -12.25 21.55 -10.97
N ASN A 196 -11.04 22.09 -11.19
CA ASN A 196 -9.99 21.35 -11.91
C ASN A 196 -9.42 20.19 -11.09
N ALA A 197 -9.71 20.10 -9.78
CA ALA A 197 -9.33 18.96 -8.94
C ALA A 197 -10.25 17.75 -9.13
N VAL A 198 -11.43 17.93 -9.73
CA VAL A 198 -12.37 16.84 -10.00
C VAL A 198 -11.84 16.00 -11.15
N GLN A 199 -11.40 14.79 -10.79
CA GLN A 199 -10.85 13.82 -11.72
C GLN A 199 -11.96 12.95 -12.33
N ARG A 200 -11.62 12.17 -13.37
CA ARG A 200 -12.54 11.23 -14.01
C ARG A 200 -11.80 9.96 -14.39
N ALA A 201 -12.31 8.82 -13.94
CA ALA A 201 -11.76 7.51 -14.28
C ALA A 201 -12.63 6.77 -15.31
N ASN A 202 -11.98 5.99 -16.17
CA ASN A 202 -12.58 4.96 -17.02
C ASN A 202 -11.72 3.68 -17.03
N PRO A 203 -11.83 2.82 -16.00
CA PRO A 203 -10.94 1.67 -15.84
C PRO A 203 -10.97 0.67 -17.01
N GLU A 204 -12.09 0.59 -17.74
CA GLU A 204 -12.23 -0.27 -18.93
C GLU A 204 -11.33 0.20 -20.08
N MET A 205 -11.20 1.51 -20.28
CA MET A 205 -10.28 2.07 -21.27
C MET A 205 -8.83 1.71 -20.93
N GLN A 206 -8.45 1.84 -19.65
CA GLN A 206 -7.12 1.44 -19.19
C GLN A 206 -6.89 -0.05 -19.36
N LYS A 207 -7.91 -0.89 -19.15
CA LYS A 207 -7.81 -2.33 -19.39
C LYS A 207 -7.51 -2.65 -20.86
N ARG A 208 -8.15 -1.97 -21.80
CA ARG A 208 -7.86 -2.13 -23.24
C ARG A 208 -6.43 -1.72 -23.57
N ALA A 209 -5.99 -0.56 -23.10
CA ALA A 209 -4.60 -0.11 -23.25
C ALA A 209 -3.60 -1.09 -22.62
N ALA A 210 -3.90 -1.61 -21.43
CA ALA A 210 -3.08 -2.59 -20.73
C ALA A 210 -3.01 -3.93 -21.45
N ASN A 211 -4.10 -4.39 -22.08
CA ASN A 211 -4.07 -5.61 -22.88
C ASN A 211 -3.19 -5.46 -24.12
N LEU A 212 -3.18 -4.28 -24.76
CA LEU A 212 -2.24 -3.98 -25.85
C LEU A 212 -0.80 -4.04 -25.34
N VAL A 213 -0.46 -3.30 -24.28
CA VAL A 213 0.90 -3.32 -23.71
C VAL A 213 1.31 -4.73 -23.31
N ARG A 214 0.40 -5.49 -22.67
CA ARG A 214 0.64 -6.88 -22.31
C ARG A 214 0.95 -7.76 -23.52
N ALA A 215 0.18 -7.62 -24.59
CA ALA A 215 0.43 -8.37 -25.82
C ALA A 215 1.84 -8.10 -26.36
N LEU A 216 2.27 -6.84 -26.41
CA LEU A 216 3.62 -6.47 -26.86
C LEU A 216 4.73 -7.04 -25.96
N CYS A 217 4.51 -7.03 -24.63
CA CYS A 217 5.44 -7.62 -23.67
C CYS A 217 5.49 -9.16 -23.72
N GLU A 218 4.44 -9.82 -24.20
CA GLU A 218 4.33 -11.28 -24.27
C GLU A 218 4.91 -11.85 -25.59
N GLU A 219 5.18 -11.00 -26.61
CA GLU A 219 5.81 -11.42 -27.87
C GLU A 219 7.27 -11.86 -27.70
N ASP A 220 7.87 -12.50 -28.71
CA ASP A 220 9.31 -12.81 -28.67
C ASP A 220 10.19 -11.57 -28.80
N VAL A 221 9.73 -10.58 -29.57
CA VAL A 221 10.40 -9.29 -29.81
C VAL A 221 9.42 -8.18 -29.48
N ASN A 222 9.68 -7.43 -28.40
CA ASN A 222 8.88 -6.27 -28.06
C ASN A 222 9.21 -5.10 -29.02
N PRO A 223 8.23 -4.55 -29.77
CA PRO A 223 8.47 -3.47 -30.72
C PRO A 223 8.61 -2.09 -30.05
N VAL A 224 8.32 -1.97 -28.76
CA VAL A 224 8.38 -0.72 -28.00
C VAL A 224 9.84 -0.33 -27.72
N VAL A 225 10.20 0.90 -28.08
CA VAL A 225 11.50 1.50 -27.74
C VAL A 225 11.43 2.17 -26.38
N SER A 226 10.34 2.88 -26.10
CA SER A 226 10.10 3.53 -24.81
C SER A 226 8.59 3.65 -24.59
N ILE A 227 8.17 3.59 -23.34
CA ILE A 227 6.77 3.77 -22.93
C ILE A 227 6.74 4.70 -21.71
N HIS A 228 5.71 5.53 -21.63
CA HIS A 228 5.49 6.46 -20.52
C HIS A 228 4.00 6.63 -20.23
N ASP A 229 3.62 6.81 -18.98
CA ASP A 229 2.25 7.14 -18.60
C ASP A 229 1.92 8.59 -18.96
N HIS A 230 0.63 8.89 -19.13
CA HIS A 230 0.13 10.26 -19.02
C HIS A 230 -0.38 10.52 -17.61
N GLY A 231 0.30 11.43 -16.92
CA GLY A 231 -0.05 11.94 -15.60
C GLY A 231 -0.21 13.46 -15.62
N SER A 232 0.48 14.14 -14.68
CA SER A 232 0.41 15.60 -14.58
C SER A 232 0.98 16.30 -15.81
N ALA A 233 0.39 17.45 -16.17
CA ALA A 233 0.67 18.20 -17.39
C ALA A 233 0.40 17.46 -18.72
N GLY A 234 -0.16 16.24 -18.70
CA GLY A 234 -0.74 15.62 -19.88
C GLY A 234 0.25 15.26 -20.98
N HIS A 235 -0.11 15.58 -22.24
CA HIS A 235 0.70 15.25 -23.41
C HIS A 235 2.08 15.92 -23.35
N VAL A 236 2.18 17.14 -22.83
CA VAL A 236 3.45 17.87 -22.84
C VAL A 236 4.51 17.13 -22.03
N ASN A 237 4.16 16.56 -20.87
CA ASN A 237 5.10 15.84 -20.01
C ASN A 237 5.43 14.46 -20.60
N CYS A 238 4.40 13.65 -20.85
CA CYS A 238 4.58 12.28 -21.35
C CYS A 238 5.37 12.25 -22.66
N LEU A 239 4.99 13.09 -23.63
CA LEU A 239 5.59 13.05 -24.95
C LEU A 239 6.97 13.71 -24.99
N SER A 240 7.26 14.71 -24.13
CA SER A 240 8.61 15.29 -24.05
C SER A 240 9.61 14.29 -23.47
N GLU A 241 9.21 13.51 -22.45
CA GLU A 241 10.06 12.46 -21.88
C GLU A 241 10.38 11.34 -22.89
N LEU A 242 9.44 11.01 -23.79
CA LEU A 242 9.69 10.00 -24.83
C LEU A 242 10.68 10.47 -25.91
N VAL A 243 10.82 11.78 -26.10
CA VAL A 243 11.64 12.36 -27.18
C VAL A 243 12.83 13.16 -26.68
N GLU A 244 13.12 13.12 -25.37
CA GLU A 244 14.13 13.95 -24.72
C GLU A 244 15.49 13.92 -25.45
N GLU A 245 15.95 12.73 -25.84
CA GLU A 245 17.28 12.58 -26.46
C GLU A 245 17.33 12.98 -27.95
N CYS A 246 16.19 13.06 -28.64
CA CYS A 246 16.14 13.13 -30.11
C CYS A 246 15.36 14.34 -30.65
N GLY A 247 14.51 14.95 -29.84
CA GLY A 247 13.47 15.87 -30.32
C GLY A 247 12.32 15.11 -31.00
N GLY A 248 11.22 15.81 -31.24
CA GLY A 248 10.03 15.24 -31.85
C GLY A 248 9.04 16.29 -32.34
N LYS A 249 8.25 15.90 -33.34
CA LYS A 249 7.17 16.71 -33.87
C LYS A 249 5.85 15.98 -33.67
N ILE A 250 4.93 16.61 -32.96
CA ILE A 250 3.57 16.12 -32.72
C ILE A 250 2.61 16.85 -33.66
N ASP A 251 1.87 16.10 -34.46
CA ASP A 251 0.74 16.56 -35.25
C ASP A 251 -0.51 16.62 -34.36
N MET A 252 -0.95 17.83 -34.04
CA MET A 252 -2.12 18.05 -33.19
C MET A 252 -3.42 17.56 -33.82
N SER A 253 -3.49 17.46 -35.15
CA SER A 253 -4.69 16.96 -35.84
C SER A 253 -4.87 15.45 -35.70
N ALA A 254 -3.81 14.73 -35.33
CA ALA A 254 -3.82 13.30 -35.06
C ALA A 254 -4.12 12.96 -33.58
N LEU A 255 -4.15 13.97 -32.68
CA LEU A 255 -4.50 13.76 -31.27
C LEU A 255 -6.00 13.47 -31.12
N PRO A 256 -6.40 12.58 -30.20
CA PRO A 256 -7.80 12.25 -30.01
C PRO A 256 -8.53 13.36 -29.24
N VAL A 257 -9.31 14.21 -29.91
CA VAL A 257 -10.02 15.32 -29.26
C VAL A 257 -11.49 14.96 -29.02
N GLY A 258 -11.84 14.70 -27.76
CA GLY A 258 -13.21 14.34 -27.33
C GLY A 258 -14.12 15.55 -27.10
N ASP A 259 -13.54 16.68 -26.70
CA ASP A 259 -14.21 17.98 -26.61
C ASP A 259 -13.66 18.94 -27.69
N PRO A 260 -14.43 19.25 -28.75
CA PRO A 260 -13.96 20.10 -29.84
C PRO A 260 -13.81 21.58 -29.45
N THR A 261 -14.21 21.97 -28.23
CA THR A 261 -14.08 23.34 -27.72
C THR A 261 -12.74 23.62 -27.03
N LEU A 262 -11.86 22.61 -26.93
CA LEU A 262 -10.55 22.75 -26.31
C LEU A 262 -9.66 23.67 -27.15
N SER A 263 -9.05 24.65 -26.49
CA SER A 263 -7.94 25.41 -27.05
C SER A 263 -6.68 24.56 -27.20
N ALA A 264 -5.72 25.03 -28.00
CA ALA A 264 -4.44 24.35 -28.18
C ALA A 264 -3.72 24.05 -26.85
N LYS A 265 -3.73 25.02 -25.93
CA LYS A 265 -3.18 24.85 -24.57
C LYS A 265 -3.88 23.71 -23.82
N GLU A 266 -5.20 23.62 -23.91
CA GLU A 266 -5.96 22.60 -23.20
C GLU A 266 -5.76 21.21 -23.81
N ILE A 267 -5.64 21.11 -25.14
CA ILE A 267 -5.27 19.85 -25.81
C ILE A 267 -3.89 19.38 -25.33
N ILE A 268 -2.90 20.28 -25.24
CA ILE A 268 -1.53 19.93 -24.87
C ILE A 268 -1.42 19.55 -23.38
N ALA A 269 -2.11 20.26 -22.48
CA ALA A 269 -1.85 20.21 -21.04
C ALA A 269 -2.95 19.54 -20.19
N ASN A 270 -4.02 18.99 -20.78
CA ASN A 270 -5.05 18.31 -20.00
C ASN A 270 -4.54 17.00 -19.37
N GLU A 271 -5.03 16.70 -18.17
CA GLU A 271 -4.69 15.50 -17.42
C GLU A 271 -5.80 14.43 -17.57
N SER A 272 -6.38 14.31 -18.77
CA SER A 272 -7.32 13.22 -19.08
C SER A 272 -6.64 11.87 -18.84
N GLN A 273 -7.40 10.94 -18.27
CA GLN A 273 -6.88 9.67 -17.75
C GLN A 273 -6.79 8.57 -18.82
N GLU A 274 -6.25 7.42 -18.42
CA GLU A 274 -6.17 6.19 -19.22
C GLU A 274 -5.43 6.35 -20.56
N ARG A 275 -4.34 7.13 -20.58
CA ARG A 275 -3.47 7.31 -21.75
C ARG A 275 -2.04 6.84 -21.48
N MET A 276 -1.44 6.20 -22.47
CA MET A 276 -0.01 5.84 -22.51
C MET A 276 0.63 6.45 -23.77
N GLY A 277 1.85 6.95 -23.63
CA GLY A 277 2.70 7.33 -24.76
C GLY A 277 3.70 6.23 -25.05
N LEU A 278 3.85 5.87 -26.32
CA LEU A 278 4.79 4.84 -26.78
C LEU A 278 5.66 5.40 -27.90
N LEU A 279 6.92 4.98 -27.92
CA LEU A 279 7.83 5.18 -29.02
C LEU A 279 8.05 3.84 -29.73
N ILE A 280 7.73 3.76 -31.02
CA ILE A 280 7.73 2.49 -31.79
C ILE A 280 8.46 2.69 -33.12
N ARG A 281 9.18 1.66 -33.59
CA ARG A 281 9.78 1.67 -34.93
C ARG A 281 8.70 1.56 -36.02
N GLU A 282 8.85 2.34 -37.09
CA GLU A 282 7.88 2.42 -38.20
C GLU A 282 7.48 1.04 -38.75
N GLU A 283 8.46 0.15 -38.94
CA GLU A 283 8.26 -1.21 -39.45
C GLU A 283 7.30 -2.09 -38.63
N HIS A 284 7.06 -1.74 -37.36
CA HIS A 284 6.17 -2.48 -36.47
C HIS A 284 4.78 -1.87 -36.33
N ILE A 285 4.54 -0.66 -36.84
CA ILE A 285 3.30 0.09 -36.60
C ILE A 285 2.07 -0.66 -37.08
N ASP A 286 2.10 -1.26 -38.28
CA ASP A 286 0.95 -2.01 -38.81
C ASP A 286 0.64 -3.25 -37.99
N HIS A 287 1.67 -3.89 -37.41
CA HIS A 287 1.49 -5.05 -36.56
C HIS A 287 0.87 -4.65 -35.21
N VAL A 288 1.42 -3.63 -34.56
CA VAL A 288 0.88 -3.08 -33.30
C VAL A 288 -0.55 -2.60 -33.48
N ARG A 289 -0.88 -1.96 -34.62
CA ARG A 289 -2.25 -1.53 -34.94
C ARG A 289 -3.23 -2.70 -35.00
N ARG A 290 -2.85 -3.84 -35.61
CA ARG A 290 -3.71 -5.05 -35.64
C ARG A 290 -4.01 -5.59 -34.24
N ILE A 291 -3.00 -5.59 -33.36
CA ILE A 291 -3.19 -6.00 -31.96
C ILE A 291 -4.13 -5.01 -31.25
N ALA A 292 -3.91 -3.70 -31.43
CA ALA A 292 -4.74 -2.65 -30.84
C ALA A 292 -6.20 -2.76 -31.28
N GLU A 293 -6.47 -2.99 -32.58
CA GLU A 293 -7.82 -3.22 -33.11
C GLU A 293 -8.49 -4.46 -32.50
N ARG A 294 -7.74 -5.56 -32.33
CA ARG A 294 -8.24 -6.79 -31.70
C ARG A 294 -8.61 -6.57 -30.23
N GLU A 295 -7.76 -5.88 -29.49
CA GLU A 295 -8.02 -5.49 -28.08
C GLU A 295 -8.99 -4.30 -27.96
N ARG A 296 -9.40 -3.71 -29.09
CA ARG A 296 -10.14 -2.45 -29.18
C ARG A 296 -9.45 -1.31 -28.46
N ALA A 297 -8.13 -1.32 -28.28
CA ALA A 297 -7.40 -0.20 -27.69
C ALA A 297 -7.28 0.94 -28.73
N PRO A 298 -7.82 2.15 -28.48
CA PRO A 298 -7.60 3.27 -29.39
C PRO A 298 -6.11 3.58 -29.50
N LEU A 299 -5.61 3.72 -30.73
CA LEU A 299 -4.20 3.94 -31.02
C LEU A 299 -4.07 5.04 -32.08
N TYR A 300 -3.29 6.06 -31.75
CA TYR A 300 -3.07 7.24 -32.56
C TYR A 300 -1.58 7.41 -32.82
N VAL A 301 -1.17 7.41 -34.09
CA VAL A 301 0.20 7.80 -34.46
C VAL A 301 0.19 9.33 -34.57
N VAL A 302 0.72 9.99 -33.54
CA VAL A 302 0.57 11.43 -33.34
C VAL A 302 1.79 12.23 -33.76
N GLY A 303 2.89 11.56 -34.12
CA GLY A 303 4.12 12.25 -34.45
C GLY A 303 5.30 11.33 -34.70
N GLU A 304 6.48 11.94 -34.78
CA GLU A 304 7.75 11.22 -34.93
C GLU A 304 8.92 11.97 -34.29
N THR A 305 9.96 11.21 -33.98
CA THR A 305 11.25 11.76 -33.53
C THR A 305 12.05 12.34 -34.69
N THR A 306 12.60 13.53 -34.52
CA THR A 306 13.15 14.35 -35.61
C THR A 306 14.68 14.27 -35.71
N GLY A 307 15.38 14.07 -34.59
CA GLY A 307 16.84 14.08 -34.50
C GLY A 307 17.46 15.48 -34.49
N ASP A 308 16.65 16.53 -34.30
CA ASP A 308 17.09 17.94 -34.28
C ASP A 308 17.05 18.57 -32.88
N ALA A 309 16.82 17.75 -31.84
CA ALA A 309 16.72 18.18 -30.44
C ALA A 309 15.67 19.29 -30.20
N ARG A 310 14.65 19.34 -31.05
CA ARG A 310 13.54 20.30 -30.95
C ARG A 310 12.23 19.54 -30.73
N PHE A 311 11.39 20.05 -29.83
CA PHE A 311 10.09 19.46 -29.51
C PHE A 311 8.97 20.46 -29.82
N CYS A 312 8.06 20.07 -30.71
CA CYS A 312 6.95 20.93 -31.09
C CYS A 312 5.61 20.19 -31.23
N PHE A 313 4.53 20.94 -30.97
CA PHE A 313 3.17 20.60 -31.35
C PHE A 313 2.78 21.51 -32.51
N GLU A 314 2.42 20.92 -33.66
CA GLU A 314 2.06 21.64 -34.87
C GLU A 314 0.59 21.37 -35.23
N GLN A 315 -0.15 22.44 -35.53
CA GLN A 315 -1.53 22.38 -36.00
C GLN A 315 -1.60 22.17 -37.51
N ALA A 316 -2.78 21.81 -38.02
CA ALA A 316 -3.00 21.55 -39.44
C ALA A 316 -2.74 22.76 -40.36
N ASP A 317 -2.83 23.98 -39.82
CA ASP A 317 -2.50 25.22 -40.53
C ASP A 317 -1.01 25.61 -40.44
N GLY A 318 -0.20 24.78 -39.77
CA GLY A 318 1.23 25.00 -39.55
C GLY A 318 1.55 25.86 -38.32
N GLU A 319 0.56 26.35 -37.58
CA GLU A 319 0.80 27.07 -36.32
C GLU A 319 1.42 26.11 -35.29
N ARG A 320 2.46 26.58 -34.59
CA ARG A 320 3.12 25.81 -33.53
C ARG A 320 2.91 26.48 -32.17
N PRO A 321 1.78 26.18 -31.49
CA PRO A 321 1.49 26.74 -30.17
C PRO A 321 2.54 26.37 -29.11
N PHE A 322 3.33 25.31 -29.35
CA PHE A 322 4.47 24.92 -28.56
C PHE A 322 5.61 24.52 -29.49
N ASP A 323 6.76 25.18 -29.39
CA ASP A 323 7.97 24.90 -30.17
C ASP A 323 9.20 25.35 -29.38
N LEU A 324 9.86 24.40 -28.72
CA LEU A 324 11.03 24.65 -27.88
C LEU A 324 12.15 23.68 -28.22
N GLU A 325 13.40 24.11 -28.00
CA GLU A 325 14.50 23.16 -27.92
C GLU A 325 14.34 22.32 -26.65
N VAL A 326 14.64 21.03 -26.72
CA VAL A 326 14.45 20.12 -25.59
C VAL A 326 15.22 20.61 -24.35
N ALA A 327 16.45 21.11 -24.54
CA ALA A 327 17.28 21.66 -23.47
C ALA A 327 16.67 22.90 -22.78
N GLN A 328 15.79 23.65 -23.45
CA GLN A 328 15.08 24.79 -22.86
C GLN A 328 13.92 24.33 -21.97
N MET A 329 13.30 23.19 -22.30
CA MET A 329 12.17 22.62 -21.57
C MET A 329 12.61 21.99 -20.25
N PHE A 330 13.65 21.17 -20.27
CA PHE A 330 14.23 20.52 -19.09
C PHE A 330 15.27 21.40 -18.37
N GLY A 331 15.22 22.72 -18.60
CA GLY A 331 16.23 23.68 -18.18
C GLY A 331 16.67 23.55 -16.72
N HIS A 332 17.95 23.85 -16.47
CA HIS A 332 18.60 23.74 -15.17
C HIS A 332 18.13 24.86 -14.21
N SER A 333 16.93 24.72 -13.63
CA SER A 333 16.53 25.57 -12.50
C SER A 333 17.57 25.45 -11.38
N PRO A 334 17.97 26.56 -10.72
CA PRO A 334 18.88 26.49 -9.59
C PRO A 334 18.35 25.51 -8.52
N LYS A 335 19.25 24.73 -7.92
CA LYS A 335 18.87 23.84 -6.82
C LYS A 335 18.27 24.67 -5.68
N THR A 336 17.06 24.31 -5.25
CA THR A 336 16.42 24.94 -4.09
C THR A 336 17.14 24.50 -2.81
N VAL A 337 17.59 25.46 -2.02
CA VAL A 337 18.13 25.23 -0.67
C VAL A 337 17.04 25.54 0.34
N MET A 338 16.57 24.51 1.05
CA MET A 338 15.62 24.66 2.16
C MET A 338 16.39 24.81 3.47
N THR A 339 16.13 25.89 4.19
CA THR A 339 16.79 26.20 5.46
C THR A 339 15.75 26.25 6.57
N ASP A 340 15.94 25.43 7.60
CA ASP A 340 15.07 25.36 8.77
C ASP A 340 15.92 25.05 10.01
N THR A 341 15.31 25.03 11.19
CA THR A 341 15.96 24.76 12.47
C THR A 341 15.24 23.65 13.21
N THR A 342 15.98 22.74 13.82
CA THR A 342 15.40 21.71 14.69
C THR A 342 14.59 22.34 15.83
N VAL A 343 13.37 21.84 16.02
CA VAL A 343 12.48 22.21 17.14
C VAL A 343 12.15 20.93 17.88
N GLU A 344 12.56 20.87 19.15
CA GLU A 344 12.19 19.78 20.05
C GLU A 344 10.72 19.91 20.46
N ARG A 345 10.01 18.79 20.42
CA ARG A 345 8.60 18.68 20.81
C ARG A 345 8.50 17.58 21.87
N HIS A 346 7.71 17.85 22.90
CA HIS A 346 7.46 16.94 24.00
C HIS A 346 5.97 16.69 24.15
N TYR A 347 5.61 15.44 24.37
CA TYR A 347 4.25 14.96 24.47
C TYR A 347 4.04 14.18 25.76
N ALA A 348 2.92 14.44 26.43
CA ALA A 348 2.56 13.77 27.66
C ALA A 348 2.39 12.26 27.44
N ALA A 349 3.02 11.47 28.30
CA ALA A 349 2.90 10.01 28.30
C ALA A 349 1.45 9.57 28.66
N PRO A 350 0.99 8.43 28.11
CA PRO A 350 -0.26 7.81 28.57
C PRO A 350 -0.12 7.28 30.01
N GLN A 351 -1.24 7.20 30.72
CA GLN A 351 -1.27 6.64 32.07
C GLN A 351 -1.55 5.15 32.02
N THR A 352 -0.85 4.38 32.85
CA THR A 352 -0.98 2.91 32.92
C THR A 352 -1.69 2.52 34.21
N ASP A 353 -2.82 1.83 34.09
CA ASP A 353 -3.57 1.27 35.22
C ASP A 353 -4.11 -0.12 34.84
N ALA A 354 -3.53 -1.17 35.44
CA ALA A 354 -3.95 -2.54 35.18
C ALA A 354 -5.41 -2.83 35.58
N ALA A 355 -6.02 -2.01 36.44
CA ALA A 355 -7.45 -2.15 36.78
C ALA A 355 -8.38 -1.75 35.62
N LYS A 356 -7.88 -0.99 34.64
CA LYS A 356 -8.63 -0.54 33.45
C LYS A 356 -8.33 -1.36 32.20
N LEU A 357 -7.63 -2.48 32.34
CA LEU A 357 -7.09 -3.23 31.21
C LEU A 357 -8.16 -3.64 30.20
N GLN A 358 -9.35 -4.05 30.65
CA GLN A 358 -10.48 -4.38 29.79
C GLN A 358 -10.93 -3.17 28.95
N GLU A 359 -11.08 -2.00 29.58
CA GLU A 359 -11.45 -0.75 28.91
C GLU A 359 -10.39 -0.35 27.87
N TYR A 360 -9.10 -0.51 28.21
CA TYR A 360 -8.01 -0.23 27.29
C TYR A 360 -8.02 -1.13 26.06
N VAL A 361 -8.23 -2.44 26.24
CA VAL A 361 -8.34 -3.38 25.11
C VAL A 361 -9.54 -3.02 24.24
N GLU A 362 -10.70 -2.76 24.83
CA GLU A 362 -11.89 -2.37 24.08
C GLU A 362 -11.71 -1.06 23.28
N ASN A 363 -11.07 -0.05 23.87
CA ASN A 363 -10.81 1.21 23.19
C ASN A 363 -9.81 1.03 22.03
N VAL A 364 -8.73 0.29 22.25
CA VAL A 364 -7.73 0.00 21.22
C VAL A 364 -8.36 -0.75 20.05
N LEU A 365 -9.14 -1.81 20.31
CA LEU A 365 -9.82 -2.59 19.26
C LEU A 365 -10.86 -1.79 18.46
N ARG A 366 -11.32 -0.63 18.97
CA ARG A 366 -12.27 0.25 18.28
C ARG A 366 -11.61 1.30 17.39
N LEU A 367 -10.32 1.59 17.58
CA LEU A 367 -9.55 2.50 16.73
C LEU A 367 -9.52 1.98 15.30
N GLU A 368 -9.73 2.85 14.31
CA GLU A 368 -9.76 2.40 12.91
C GLU A 368 -8.47 1.73 12.45
N ALA A 369 -7.32 2.06 13.04
CA ALA A 369 -6.04 1.40 12.75
C ALA A 369 -6.04 -0.08 13.14
N VAL A 370 -6.73 -0.44 14.23
CA VAL A 370 -6.76 -1.80 14.80
C VAL A 370 -8.02 -2.55 14.38
N ALA A 371 -9.18 -1.90 14.45
CA ALA A 371 -10.49 -2.50 14.21
C ALA A 371 -10.60 -3.20 12.84
N CYS A 372 -11.53 -4.14 12.71
CA CYS A 372 -11.74 -4.92 11.50
C CYS A 372 -11.83 -4.07 10.22
N LYS A 373 -11.17 -4.52 9.16
CA LYS A 373 -11.15 -3.86 7.85
C LYS A 373 -12.10 -4.50 6.83
N ASP A 374 -13.09 -5.26 7.29
CA ASP A 374 -13.92 -6.06 6.40
C ASP A 374 -14.68 -5.20 5.36
N TRP A 375 -15.13 -4.00 5.75
CA TRP A 375 -15.77 -3.02 4.88
C TRP A 375 -14.87 -2.53 3.71
N LEU A 376 -13.54 -2.66 3.84
CA LEU A 376 -12.59 -2.41 2.75
C LEU A 376 -12.43 -3.63 1.84
N THR A 377 -12.40 -4.83 2.44
CA THR A 377 -12.08 -6.06 1.73
C THR A 377 -13.30 -6.69 1.07
N ASN A 378 -14.50 -6.58 1.62
CA ASN A 378 -15.68 -7.34 1.17
C ASN A 378 -16.25 -6.88 -0.20
N LYS A 379 -15.81 -5.73 -0.72
CA LYS A 379 -16.24 -5.13 -2.00
C LYS A 379 -15.20 -5.18 -3.11
N VAL A 380 -13.95 -5.51 -2.78
CA VAL A 380 -12.84 -5.52 -3.73
C VAL A 380 -12.59 -6.93 -4.24
N ASP A 381 -12.21 -7.06 -5.50
CA ASP A 381 -11.77 -8.32 -6.07
C ASP A 381 -10.44 -8.73 -5.42
N ARG A 382 -10.37 -9.99 -4.99
CA ARG A 382 -9.20 -10.61 -4.33
C ARG A 382 -8.84 -11.96 -4.97
N SER A 383 -9.30 -12.19 -6.20
CA SER A 383 -9.23 -13.50 -6.86
C SER A 383 -8.97 -13.42 -8.37
N VAL A 384 -9.32 -12.31 -9.03
CA VAL A 384 -9.04 -12.07 -10.44
C VAL A 384 -7.56 -12.29 -10.72
N THR A 385 -7.27 -12.80 -11.93
CA THR A 385 -6.04 -13.45 -12.40
C THR A 385 -5.93 -14.94 -12.07
N GLY A 386 -6.55 -15.44 -11.00
CA GLY A 386 -6.36 -16.81 -10.51
C GLY A 386 -4.98 -17.09 -9.92
N ARG A 387 -4.20 -16.05 -9.62
CA ARG A 387 -2.82 -16.15 -9.09
C ARG A 387 -2.68 -15.67 -7.65
N VAL A 388 -3.74 -15.21 -7.01
CA VAL A 388 -3.66 -14.76 -5.61
C VAL A 388 -3.45 -15.97 -4.69
N ALA A 389 -2.32 -15.98 -3.99
CA ALA A 389 -1.90 -17.06 -3.10
C ALA A 389 -2.17 -16.74 -1.63
N ASN A 390 -1.99 -15.47 -1.24
CA ASN A 390 -2.37 -14.95 0.08
C ASN A 390 -3.05 -13.59 -0.09
N GLN A 391 -4.18 -13.42 0.60
CA GLN A 391 -4.98 -12.20 0.62
C GLN A 391 -5.42 -11.90 2.05
N GLN A 392 -6.03 -10.73 2.26
CA GLN A 392 -6.33 -10.20 3.58
C GLN A 392 -7.15 -11.17 4.44
N THR A 393 -8.16 -11.83 3.85
CA THR A 393 -9.12 -12.64 4.62
C THR A 393 -8.59 -14.05 4.93
N GLN A 394 -8.62 -14.42 6.20
CA GLN A 394 -7.97 -15.61 6.77
C GLN A 394 -8.94 -16.44 7.61
N GLY A 395 -8.61 -17.73 7.77
CA GLY A 395 -9.34 -18.69 8.60
C GLY A 395 -10.75 -19.03 8.09
N GLU A 396 -11.45 -19.89 8.82
CA GLU A 396 -12.79 -20.37 8.45
C GLU A 396 -13.83 -19.25 8.42
N LEU A 397 -13.63 -18.17 9.17
CA LEU A 397 -14.51 -17.00 9.17
C LEU A 397 -14.16 -15.94 8.10
N GLN A 398 -13.07 -16.13 7.36
CA GLN A 398 -12.58 -15.20 6.35
C GLN A 398 -12.46 -13.75 6.87
N LEU A 399 -11.77 -13.55 8.00
CA LEU A 399 -11.55 -12.22 8.59
C LEU A 399 -10.27 -11.58 8.05
N PRO A 400 -10.26 -10.26 7.79
CA PRO A 400 -9.13 -9.55 7.17
C PRO A 400 -7.97 -9.35 8.16
N LEU A 401 -7.13 -10.36 8.32
CA LEU A 401 -6.07 -10.43 9.34
C LEU A 401 -4.66 -10.63 8.76
N ALA A 402 -4.53 -10.88 7.44
CA ALA A 402 -3.22 -11.19 6.87
C ALA A 402 -2.25 -10.00 6.92
N ASP A 403 -1.02 -10.27 7.35
CA ASP A 403 0.09 -9.31 7.43
C ASP A 403 0.58 -8.83 6.05
N TYR A 404 0.46 -9.69 5.02
CA TYR A 404 0.98 -9.41 3.68
C TYR A 404 0.11 -10.05 2.58
N GLY A 405 0.21 -9.50 1.37
CA GLY A 405 -0.35 -10.10 0.15
C GLY A 405 0.68 -10.95 -0.59
N CYS A 406 0.26 -12.04 -1.23
CA CYS A 406 1.14 -12.86 -2.06
C CYS A 406 0.45 -13.30 -3.35
N VAL A 407 1.15 -13.23 -4.47
CA VAL A 407 0.68 -13.70 -5.78
C VAL A 407 1.68 -14.65 -6.42
N ALA A 408 1.18 -15.62 -7.20
CA ALA A 408 1.99 -16.46 -8.07
C ALA A 408 2.42 -15.70 -9.32
N LEU A 409 3.64 -15.94 -9.81
CA LEU A 409 4.12 -15.41 -11.09
C LEU A 409 3.43 -16.10 -12.27
N ASP A 410 3.13 -17.39 -12.13
CA ASP A 410 2.51 -18.23 -13.15
C ASP A 410 1.32 -19.04 -12.62
N TYR A 411 0.75 -19.89 -13.49
CA TYR A 411 -0.37 -20.78 -13.16
C TYR A 411 0.08 -22.16 -12.65
N ARG A 412 1.38 -22.42 -12.54
CA ARG A 412 1.93 -23.64 -11.93
C ARG A 412 2.06 -23.49 -10.41
N GLY A 413 2.03 -22.26 -9.89
CA GLY A 413 1.77 -21.97 -8.49
C GLY A 413 2.94 -22.32 -7.57
N ARG A 414 4.16 -21.91 -7.95
CA ARG A 414 5.37 -22.09 -7.13
C ARG A 414 6.03 -20.76 -6.79
N ALA A 415 6.64 -20.09 -7.76
CA ALA A 415 7.27 -18.79 -7.54
C ALA A 415 6.23 -17.66 -7.49
N GLY A 416 6.54 -16.58 -6.78
CA GLY A 416 5.59 -15.50 -6.53
C GLY A 416 6.24 -14.18 -6.14
N ILE A 417 5.37 -13.23 -5.77
CA ILE A 417 5.74 -11.93 -5.22
C ILE A 417 4.91 -11.70 -3.96
N ALA A 418 5.57 -11.34 -2.87
CA ALA A 418 4.93 -10.91 -1.64
C ALA A 418 5.04 -9.39 -1.49
N THR A 419 4.04 -8.76 -0.86
CA THR A 419 4.03 -7.33 -0.58
C THR A 419 3.34 -7.01 0.75
N SER A 420 3.88 -6.02 1.46
CA SER A 420 3.41 -5.54 2.76
C SER A 420 3.60 -4.03 2.88
N ILE A 421 3.09 -3.44 3.97
CA ILE A 421 3.11 -1.99 4.21
C ILE A 421 3.49 -1.73 5.67
N GLY A 422 4.20 -0.63 5.92
CA GLY A 422 4.45 -0.10 7.27
C GLY A 422 4.48 1.42 7.31
N HIS A 423 4.04 2.00 8.44
CA HIS A 423 4.00 3.43 8.74
C HIS A 423 3.83 3.64 10.26
N ALA A 424 4.53 4.62 10.84
CA ALA A 424 4.40 4.93 12.27
C ALA A 424 4.34 6.44 12.54
N PRO A 425 3.38 7.18 11.96
CA PRO A 425 3.35 8.64 12.06
C PRO A 425 3.10 9.16 13.48
N GLN A 426 2.39 8.41 14.33
CA GLN A 426 2.20 8.77 15.74
C GLN A 426 3.54 8.77 16.50
N ALA A 427 4.38 7.73 16.32
CA ALA A 427 5.74 7.72 16.84
C ALA A 427 6.59 8.81 16.16
N GLY A 428 6.40 9.03 14.86
CA GLY A 428 7.05 10.08 14.07
C GLY A 428 6.79 11.50 14.59
N LEU A 429 5.65 11.76 15.24
CA LEU A 429 5.40 13.05 15.90
C LEU A 429 6.42 13.32 17.01
N ALA A 430 6.61 12.35 17.91
CA ALA A 430 7.58 12.43 19.00
C ALA A 430 9.02 12.38 18.47
N ASP A 431 9.35 11.41 17.61
CA ASP A 431 10.68 11.24 17.03
C ASP A 431 10.59 10.88 15.53
N PRO A 432 10.91 11.82 14.62
CA PRO A 432 10.79 11.58 13.17
C PRO A 432 11.78 10.51 12.65
N ALA A 433 12.93 10.33 13.32
CA ALA A 433 13.91 9.33 12.95
C ALA A 433 13.41 7.92 13.33
N GLU A 434 12.94 7.74 14.56
CA GLU A 434 12.41 6.45 15.00
C GLU A 434 11.11 6.10 14.26
N GLY A 435 10.19 7.07 14.03
CA GLY A 435 9.00 6.84 13.22
C GLY A 435 9.31 6.32 11.81
N SER A 436 10.43 6.76 11.21
CA SER A 436 10.87 6.27 9.90
C SER A 436 11.47 4.87 9.95
N ARG A 437 12.24 4.53 11.00
CA ARG A 437 12.74 3.17 11.21
C ARG A 437 11.61 2.19 11.51
N LEU A 438 10.64 2.60 12.31
CA LEU A 438 9.45 1.80 12.62
C LEU A 438 8.61 1.54 11.37
N ALA A 439 8.44 2.52 10.48
CA ALA A 439 7.76 2.29 9.20
C ALA A 439 8.44 1.22 8.34
N VAL A 440 9.79 1.21 8.28
CA VAL A 440 10.54 0.13 7.62
C VAL A 440 10.38 -1.19 8.38
N SER A 441 10.46 -1.15 9.70
CA SER A 441 10.39 -2.32 10.57
C SER A 441 9.05 -3.05 10.43
N GLU A 442 7.93 -2.33 10.51
CA GLU A 442 6.57 -2.87 10.34
C GLU A 442 6.37 -3.46 8.94
N ALA A 443 6.85 -2.78 7.89
CA ALA A 443 6.78 -3.33 6.53
C ALA A 443 7.51 -4.68 6.44
N LEU A 444 8.64 -4.82 7.12
CA LEU A 444 9.43 -6.05 7.13
C LEU A 444 8.86 -7.12 8.06
N THR A 445 8.38 -6.79 9.27
CA THR A 445 7.75 -7.77 10.18
C THR A 445 6.47 -8.32 9.58
N ASN A 446 5.71 -7.52 8.84
CA ASN A 446 4.58 -8.01 8.05
C ASN A 446 5.00 -8.99 6.94
N LEU A 447 6.11 -8.72 6.25
CA LEU A 447 6.57 -9.54 5.11
C LEU A 447 7.25 -10.85 5.54
N VAL A 448 7.74 -10.95 6.78
CA VAL A 448 8.66 -12.01 7.22
C VAL A 448 8.06 -13.43 7.19
N PHE A 449 6.75 -13.55 7.07
CA PHE A 449 6.05 -14.83 6.96
C PHE A 449 5.91 -15.33 5.51
N ALA A 450 6.25 -14.50 4.53
CA ALA A 450 6.39 -14.91 3.15
C ALA A 450 7.65 -15.78 2.97
N PRO A 451 7.59 -16.88 2.19
CA PRO A 451 8.76 -17.72 1.92
C PRO A 451 9.65 -17.08 0.85
N LEU A 452 10.45 -16.09 1.26
CA LEU A 452 11.30 -15.32 0.35
C LEU A 452 12.45 -16.18 -0.19
N SER A 453 12.89 -15.89 -1.42
CA SER A 453 13.92 -16.68 -2.11
C SER A 453 15.27 -16.67 -1.36
N ASP A 454 15.72 -15.49 -0.92
CA ASP A 454 17.03 -15.24 -0.29
C ASP A 454 16.90 -14.45 1.02
N GLY A 455 15.79 -14.66 1.75
CA GLY A 455 15.50 -13.94 2.97
C GLY A 455 15.40 -12.43 2.74
N LEU A 456 16.05 -11.62 3.58
CA LEU A 456 15.98 -10.15 3.49
C LEU A 456 16.58 -9.61 2.17
N ASP A 457 17.52 -10.32 1.55
CA ASP A 457 18.17 -9.87 0.31
C ASP A 457 17.25 -9.90 -0.91
N SER A 458 16.08 -10.56 -0.80
CA SER A 458 15.04 -10.54 -1.84
C SER A 458 14.17 -9.29 -1.79
N VAL A 459 14.33 -8.40 -0.81
CA VAL A 459 13.38 -7.31 -0.53
C VAL A 459 13.84 -5.98 -1.15
N SER A 460 12.89 -5.30 -1.80
CA SER A 460 13.01 -3.90 -2.24
C SER A 460 11.87 -3.06 -1.67
N LEU A 461 12.14 -1.79 -1.42
CA LEU A 461 11.19 -0.87 -0.79
C LEU A 461 10.73 0.27 -1.71
N SER A 462 9.53 0.77 -1.48
CA SER A 462 9.07 2.09 -1.92
C SER A 462 8.87 2.97 -0.70
N ALA A 463 9.46 4.17 -0.68
CA ALA A 463 9.24 5.14 0.40
C ALA A 463 8.42 6.34 -0.10
N ASN A 464 7.22 6.55 0.45
CA ASN A 464 6.34 7.65 0.09
C ASN A 464 6.23 8.66 1.23
N TRP A 465 6.64 9.90 0.99
CA TRP A 465 6.81 10.95 1.99
C TRP A 465 5.68 11.97 1.92
N MET A 466 4.78 11.94 2.90
CA MET A 466 3.70 12.91 3.06
C MET A 466 4.07 13.84 4.20
N TRP A 467 4.52 15.05 3.87
CA TRP A 467 5.12 15.95 4.86
C TRP A 467 4.51 17.35 4.80
N PRO A 468 4.27 18.01 5.95
CA PRO A 468 3.75 19.38 5.99
C PRO A 468 4.90 20.42 5.88
N CYS A 469 5.73 20.33 4.84
CA CYS A 469 6.88 21.24 4.69
C CYS A 469 6.43 22.71 4.77
N ARG A 470 7.26 23.54 5.42
CA ARG A 470 7.02 24.99 5.61
C ARG A 470 5.70 25.34 6.34
N SER A 471 4.98 24.36 6.88
CA SER A 471 3.70 24.61 7.57
C SER A 471 3.88 25.10 9.00
N GLN A 472 5.00 24.74 9.63
CA GLN A 472 5.45 25.27 10.91
C GLN A 472 6.98 25.15 11.02
N LYS A 473 7.56 25.85 11.99
CA LYS A 473 9.00 25.82 12.25
C LYS A 473 9.46 24.40 12.61
N GLY A 474 10.55 23.96 11.99
CA GLY A 474 11.18 22.66 12.24
C GLY A 474 10.64 21.50 11.42
N GLU A 475 9.60 21.65 10.59
CA GLU A 475 9.11 20.53 9.78
C GLU A 475 10.08 20.09 8.69
N ASP A 476 10.79 21.02 8.06
CA ASP A 476 11.73 20.67 6.99
C ASP A 476 12.96 19.97 7.62
N ALA A 477 13.37 20.39 8.82
CA ALA A 477 14.40 19.72 9.61
C ALA A 477 13.97 18.31 10.05
N ARG A 478 12.70 18.13 10.43
CA ARG A 478 12.14 16.82 10.79
C ARG A 478 12.08 15.88 9.58
N LEU A 479 11.69 16.37 8.40
CA LEU A 479 11.74 15.58 7.15
C LEU A 479 13.16 15.10 6.84
N TYR A 480 14.15 16.00 6.96
CA TYR A 480 15.53 15.63 6.71
C TYR A 480 16.02 14.53 7.66
N ALA A 481 15.74 14.66 8.97
CA ALA A 481 16.10 13.66 9.97
C ALA A 481 15.41 12.30 9.70
N ALA A 482 14.14 12.33 9.29
CA ALA A 482 13.38 11.15 8.92
C ALA A 482 13.98 10.41 7.70
N VAL A 483 14.25 11.15 6.61
CA VAL A 483 14.87 10.62 5.39
C VAL A 483 16.27 10.08 5.65
N GLU A 484 17.09 10.81 6.42
CA GLU A 484 18.43 10.36 6.79
C GLU A 484 18.38 9.07 7.63
N ALA A 485 17.49 8.99 8.61
CA ALA A 485 17.33 7.81 9.45
C ALA A 485 16.90 6.58 8.65
N LEU A 486 15.91 6.73 7.77
CA LEU A 486 15.48 5.66 6.86
C LEU A 486 16.62 5.22 5.95
N SER A 487 17.31 6.17 5.33
CA SER A 487 18.42 5.89 4.42
C SER A 487 19.55 5.12 5.11
N ARG A 488 19.97 5.56 6.30
CA ARG A 488 21.00 4.86 7.09
C ARG A 488 20.54 3.46 7.48
N PHE A 489 19.33 3.32 7.99
CA PHE A 489 18.79 2.03 8.42
C PHE A 489 18.68 1.04 7.25
N CYS A 490 18.18 1.45 6.08
CA CYS A 490 18.13 0.60 4.89
C CYS A 490 19.54 0.19 4.40
N CYS A 491 20.51 1.11 4.43
CA CYS A 491 21.90 0.80 4.10
C CYS A 491 22.50 -0.24 5.06
N GLU A 492 22.25 -0.11 6.37
CA GLU A 492 22.70 -1.06 7.38
C GLU A 492 22.02 -2.43 7.22
N LEU A 493 20.72 -2.44 6.92
CA LEU A 493 19.96 -3.65 6.56
C LEU A 493 20.34 -4.27 5.21
N LYS A 494 21.07 -3.52 4.37
CA LYS A 494 21.49 -3.88 3.00
C LYS A 494 20.32 -4.11 2.04
N ILE A 495 19.26 -3.31 2.18
CA ILE A 495 18.10 -3.31 1.29
C ILE A 495 18.00 -1.98 0.55
N ASN A 496 17.47 -2.00 -0.67
CA ASN A 496 17.36 -0.81 -1.51
C ASN A 496 15.97 -0.16 -1.42
N VAL A 497 15.93 1.14 -1.68
CA VAL A 497 14.70 1.92 -1.89
C VAL A 497 14.71 2.43 -3.34
N PRO A 498 14.43 1.57 -4.34
CA PRO A 498 14.56 1.92 -5.76
C PRO A 498 13.52 2.92 -6.27
N THR A 499 12.45 3.14 -5.52
CA THR A 499 11.35 4.04 -5.92
C THR A 499 10.78 4.76 -4.70
N GLY A 500 10.07 5.85 -4.95
CA GLY A 500 9.36 6.62 -3.94
C GLY A 500 8.61 7.78 -4.56
N LYS A 501 7.89 8.51 -3.73
CA LYS A 501 7.21 9.76 -4.09
C LYS A 501 7.14 10.67 -2.88
N ASP A 502 6.92 11.95 -3.12
CA ASP A 502 6.67 12.93 -2.07
C ASP A 502 5.42 13.76 -2.34
N SER A 503 4.81 14.20 -1.24
CA SER A 503 3.71 15.15 -1.19
C SER A 503 4.01 16.09 -0.02
N LEU A 504 4.41 17.33 -0.30
CA LEU A 504 5.05 18.22 0.68
C LEU A 504 4.15 19.34 1.23
N SER A 505 2.84 19.29 0.95
CA SER A 505 1.86 20.32 1.31
C SER A 505 0.73 19.76 2.20
N LEU A 506 1.08 18.89 3.16
CA LEU A 506 0.12 18.19 4.03
C LEU A 506 -0.43 19.08 5.16
N SER A 507 -1.15 20.13 4.76
CA SER A 507 -1.88 20.98 5.69
C SER A 507 -3.20 21.47 5.09
N GLN A 508 -4.14 21.79 5.97
CA GLN A 508 -5.45 22.31 5.62
C GLN A 508 -5.64 23.68 6.28
N GLN A 509 -5.94 24.70 5.47
CA GLN A 509 -6.33 26.02 5.97
C GLN A 509 -7.85 26.18 5.90
N TYR A 510 -8.45 26.72 6.96
CA TYR A 510 -9.88 26.97 7.07
C TYR A 510 -10.19 28.47 6.94
N PRO A 511 -11.42 28.85 6.49
CA PRO A 511 -11.82 30.25 6.33
C PRO A 511 -11.75 31.10 7.60
N ASN A 512 -11.85 30.47 8.78
CA ASN A 512 -11.70 31.11 10.08
C ASN A 512 -10.23 31.43 10.45
N GLY A 513 -9.27 31.12 9.57
CA GLY A 513 -7.83 31.30 9.80
C GLY A 513 -7.15 30.13 10.53
N GLU A 514 -7.91 29.10 10.93
CA GLU A 514 -7.36 27.90 11.54
C GLU A 514 -6.55 27.08 10.52
N LYS A 515 -5.40 26.56 10.95
CA LYS A 515 -4.55 25.68 10.15
C LYS A 515 -4.38 24.35 10.88
N ILE A 516 -4.72 23.26 10.22
CA ILE A 516 -4.51 21.90 10.70
C ILE A 516 -3.34 21.29 9.93
N ILE A 517 -2.40 20.72 10.65
CA ILE A 517 -1.16 20.17 10.11
C ILE A 517 -1.24 18.64 10.19
N SER A 518 -0.97 17.92 9.12
CA SER A 518 -0.89 16.46 9.22
C SER A 518 0.44 16.06 9.85
N PRO A 519 0.49 14.98 10.65
CA PRO A 519 1.75 14.38 11.06
C PRO A 519 2.65 14.09 9.85
N GLY A 520 3.95 14.40 9.97
CA GLY A 520 4.94 13.99 8.98
C GLY A 520 4.96 12.46 8.88
N THR A 521 4.70 11.93 7.68
CA THR A 521 4.41 10.51 7.46
C THR A 521 5.27 9.96 6.35
N VAL A 522 5.94 8.84 6.60
CA VAL A 522 6.47 7.97 5.55
C VAL A 522 5.68 6.68 5.54
N ILE A 523 5.21 6.28 4.36
CA ILE A 523 4.62 4.96 4.12
C ILE A 523 5.64 4.14 3.33
N VAL A 524 6.04 3.01 3.89
CA VAL A 524 6.96 2.07 3.27
C VAL A 524 6.16 0.90 2.73
N SER A 525 6.28 0.65 1.42
CA SER A 525 5.78 -0.58 0.80
C SER A 525 6.98 -1.50 0.54
N ALA A 526 6.89 -2.76 0.95
CA ALA A 526 7.91 -3.76 0.65
C ALA A 526 7.42 -4.72 -0.44
N GLY A 527 8.34 -5.18 -1.28
CA GLY A 527 8.10 -6.21 -2.28
C GLY A 527 9.25 -7.20 -2.28
N GLY A 528 8.96 -8.50 -2.33
CA GLY A 528 9.98 -9.55 -2.32
C GLY A 528 9.63 -10.77 -3.16
N GLU A 529 10.66 -11.38 -3.76
CA GLU A 529 10.53 -12.63 -4.52
C GLU A 529 10.22 -13.80 -3.58
N VAL A 530 9.23 -14.60 -3.95
CA VAL A 530 8.80 -15.80 -3.22
C VAL A 530 9.18 -17.04 -4.00
N ASN A 531 9.88 -17.99 -3.37
CA ASN A 531 10.33 -19.22 -4.03
C ASN A 531 9.28 -20.34 -4.02
N ASP A 532 8.38 -20.35 -3.03
CA ASP A 532 7.34 -21.36 -2.89
C ASP A 532 6.11 -20.82 -2.13
N ILE A 533 5.13 -20.31 -2.87
CA ILE A 533 3.88 -19.76 -2.33
C ILE A 533 3.08 -20.73 -1.44
N ARG A 534 3.39 -22.04 -1.47
CA ARG A 534 2.70 -23.05 -0.66
C ARG A 534 3.19 -23.10 0.79
N LYS A 535 4.28 -22.40 1.09
CA LYS A 535 4.85 -22.27 2.45
C LYS A 535 4.48 -20.95 3.14
N VAL A 536 3.53 -20.21 2.58
CA VAL A 536 2.95 -19.00 3.22
C VAL A 536 2.49 -19.37 4.63
N VAL A 537 2.92 -18.58 5.62
CA VAL A 537 2.49 -18.71 7.01
C VAL A 537 1.43 -17.65 7.28
N ASN A 538 0.32 -18.06 7.91
CA ASN A 538 -0.83 -17.21 8.19
C ASN A 538 -0.96 -16.94 9.71
N PRO A 539 -1.71 -15.89 10.11
CA PRO A 539 -1.84 -15.49 11.51
C PRO A 539 -2.78 -16.39 12.33
N VAL A 540 -3.57 -17.24 11.69
CA VAL A 540 -4.63 -18.00 12.37
C VAL A 540 -4.06 -19.13 13.20
N LEU A 541 -4.38 -19.13 14.49
CA LEU A 541 -3.99 -20.16 15.46
C LEU A 541 -4.42 -21.56 14.99
N GLN A 542 -3.46 -22.45 14.79
CA GLN A 542 -3.71 -23.82 14.38
C GLN A 542 -4.14 -24.71 15.55
N ASP A 543 -5.06 -25.65 15.28
CA ASP A 543 -5.60 -26.57 16.27
C ASP A 543 -4.64 -27.72 16.60
N VAL A 544 -3.52 -27.39 17.25
CA VAL A 544 -2.47 -28.34 17.61
C VAL A 544 -2.23 -28.26 19.11
N ALA A 545 -2.89 -29.13 19.88
CA ALA A 545 -2.82 -29.11 21.35
C ALA A 545 -1.38 -29.20 21.91
N LYS A 546 -0.47 -29.92 21.23
CA LYS A 546 0.96 -29.99 21.57
C LYS A 546 1.76 -28.94 20.80
N SER A 547 1.42 -27.68 21.03
CA SER A 547 2.15 -26.54 20.47
C SER A 547 2.29 -25.42 21.50
N SER A 548 3.20 -24.48 21.22
CA SER A 548 3.48 -23.34 22.07
C SER A 548 3.64 -22.09 21.20
N LEU A 549 3.26 -20.94 21.73
CA LEU A 549 3.49 -19.64 21.09
C LEU A 549 4.71 -18.96 21.70
N TYR A 550 5.50 -18.32 20.83
CA TYR A 550 6.73 -17.62 21.20
C TYR A 550 6.70 -16.19 20.67
N HIS A 551 7.05 -15.24 21.52
CA HIS A 551 7.42 -13.89 21.13
C HIS A 551 8.87 -13.91 20.65
N ILE A 552 9.13 -13.42 19.44
CA ILE A 552 10.47 -13.18 18.88
C ILE A 552 10.68 -11.67 18.79
N ASP A 553 11.71 -11.17 19.46
CA ASP A 553 12.02 -9.74 19.50
C ASP A 553 12.80 -9.33 18.25
N PHE A 554 12.37 -8.25 17.59
CA PHE A 554 13.08 -7.60 16.48
C PHE A 554 13.68 -6.24 16.89
N SER A 555 13.32 -5.72 18.06
CA SER A 555 13.67 -4.38 18.51
C SER A 555 15.01 -4.32 19.25
N SER A 556 15.31 -5.34 20.07
CA SER A 556 16.36 -5.32 21.10
C SER A 556 16.30 -4.05 21.98
N SER A 557 15.10 -3.49 22.15
CA SER A 557 14.83 -2.24 22.87
C SER A 557 13.93 -2.50 24.09
N PRO A 558 14.02 -1.69 25.16
CA PRO A 558 12.94 -1.61 26.15
C PRO A 558 11.59 -1.35 25.49
N LEU A 559 10.53 -1.88 26.10
CA LEU A 559 9.15 -1.66 25.66
C LEU A 559 8.75 -0.21 25.92
N ALA A 560 8.02 0.38 24.96
CA ALA A 560 7.68 1.79 24.98
C ALA A 560 6.24 2.01 24.49
N LEU A 561 5.53 2.98 25.08
CA LEU A 561 4.10 3.25 24.79
C LEU A 561 3.87 4.51 23.95
N GLY A 562 4.90 5.33 23.76
CA GLY A 562 4.84 6.54 22.95
C GLY A 562 4.53 6.20 21.49
N GLY A 563 3.60 6.94 20.89
CA GLY A 563 3.14 6.72 19.52
C GLY A 563 2.24 5.49 19.33
N SER A 564 1.93 4.73 20.38
CA SER A 564 1.09 3.53 20.25
C SER A 564 -0.40 3.84 20.04
N ALA A 565 -1.15 2.87 19.51
CA ALA A 565 -2.61 2.88 19.50
C ALA A 565 -3.18 3.02 20.93
N PHE A 566 -2.51 2.45 21.93
CA PHE A 566 -2.88 2.67 23.33
C PHE A 566 -2.75 4.14 23.75
N ALA A 567 -1.62 4.79 23.45
CA ALA A 567 -1.45 6.22 23.67
C ALA A 567 -2.55 7.04 22.96
N GLN A 568 -2.83 6.71 21.70
CA GLN A 568 -3.88 7.37 20.91
C GLN A 568 -5.26 7.23 21.57
N SER A 569 -5.62 6.04 22.07
CA SER A 569 -6.91 5.77 22.74
C SER A 569 -7.10 6.62 24.01
N GLN A 570 -6.01 7.10 24.60
CA GLN A 570 -6.01 8.02 25.75
C GLN A 570 -5.87 9.50 25.37
N GLY A 571 -5.89 9.82 24.07
CA GLY A 571 -5.67 11.18 23.57
C GLY A 571 -4.26 11.69 23.86
N LYS A 572 -3.26 10.81 23.78
CA LYS A 572 -1.84 11.08 24.03
C LYS A 572 -0.98 10.65 22.85
N VAL A 573 0.23 11.19 22.80
CA VAL A 573 1.32 10.72 21.91
C VAL A 573 2.40 10.06 22.77
N GLY A 574 3.02 10.81 23.68
CA GLY A 574 4.10 10.32 24.55
C GLY A 574 5.47 10.30 23.85
N ASP A 575 6.51 10.71 24.57
CA ASP A 575 7.88 10.84 24.03
C ASP A 575 8.66 9.52 23.95
N ASP A 576 8.31 8.55 24.79
CA ASP A 576 9.01 7.26 24.87
C ASP A 576 8.50 6.32 23.78
N VAL A 577 9.02 6.46 22.57
CA VAL A 577 8.65 5.65 21.40
C VAL A 577 9.50 4.38 21.28
N ALA A 578 8.92 3.35 20.64
CA ALA A 578 9.62 2.12 20.30
C ALA A 578 10.80 2.38 19.34
N ARG A 579 11.81 1.51 19.38
CA ARG A 579 13.05 1.67 18.61
C ARG A 579 13.56 0.33 18.10
N VAL A 580 14.40 0.38 17.07
CA VAL A 580 15.28 -0.73 16.68
C VAL A 580 16.70 -0.35 17.06
N VAL A 581 17.28 -1.04 18.03
CA VAL A 581 18.60 -0.70 18.58
C VAL A 581 19.74 -1.12 17.64
N SER A 582 19.55 -2.19 16.87
CA SER A 582 20.57 -2.72 15.96
C SER A 582 19.93 -3.26 14.68
N ALA A 583 20.35 -2.70 13.54
CA ALA A 583 19.97 -3.19 12.21
C ALA A 583 20.49 -4.61 11.95
N ASP A 584 21.70 -4.95 12.43
CA ASP A 584 22.26 -6.30 12.32
C ASP A 584 21.38 -7.31 13.07
N TYR A 585 21.00 -7.01 14.33
CA TYR A 585 20.09 -7.86 15.10
C TYR A 585 18.73 -8.02 14.40
N PHE A 586 18.15 -6.93 13.87
CA PHE A 586 16.89 -6.97 13.12
C PHE A 586 17.01 -7.89 11.89
N ARG A 587 18.11 -7.76 11.13
CA ARG A 587 18.38 -8.58 9.95
C ARG A 587 18.58 -10.05 10.31
N ASP A 588 19.26 -10.35 11.42
CA ASP A 588 19.46 -11.71 11.91
C ASP A 588 18.13 -12.33 12.37
N ALA A 589 17.28 -11.56 13.08
CA ALA A 589 15.93 -11.97 13.45
C ALA A 589 15.06 -12.27 12.22
N PHE A 590 15.08 -11.38 11.22
CA PHE A 590 14.36 -11.57 9.96
C PHE A 590 14.78 -12.86 9.26
N ASN A 591 16.09 -13.07 9.08
CA ASN A 591 16.61 -14.24 8.38
C ASN A 591 16.43 -15.53 9.18
N ALA A 592 16.45 -15.48 10.51
CA ALA A 592 16.12 -16.62 11.35
C ALA A 592 14.65 -17.04 11.17
N VAL A 593 13.70 -16.09 11.17
CA VAL A 593 12.29 -16.39 10.90
C VAL A 593 12.10 -16.92 9.47
N GLN A 594 12.77 -16.35 8.48
CA GLN A 594 12.77 -16.87 7.11
C GLN A 594 13.27 -18.32 7.03
N GLN A 595 14.32 -18.66 7.77
CA GLN A 595 14.78 -20.05 7.86
C GLN A 595 13.70 -20.97 8.46
N LEU A 596 13.00 -20.53 9.51
CA LEU A 596 11.91 -21.30 10.13
C LEU A 596 10.73 -21.51 9.16
N VAL A 597 10.38 -20.49 8.35
CA VAL A 597 9.39 -20.57 7.27
C VAL A 597 9.83 -21.59 6.22
N GLN A 598 11.09 -21.51 5.77
CA GLN A 598 11.62 -22.41 4.74
C GLN A 598 11.70 -23.87 5.20
N GLU A 599 11.99 -24.10 6.49
CA GLU A 599 11.99 -25.43 7.12
C GLU A 599 10.58 -25.94 7.47
N GLY A 600 9.53 -25.12 7.30
CA GLY A 600 8.14 -25.50 7.58
C GLY A 600 7.85 -25.72 9.07
N LEU A 601 8.53 -24.99 9.96
CA LEU A 601 8.44 -25.19 11.41
C LEU A 601 7.36 -24.34 12.08
N LEU A 602 6.87 -23.32 11.39
CA LEU A 602 5.84 -22.41 11.90
C LEU A 602 4.45 -22.92 11.50
N LEU A 603 3.58 -23.08 12.51
CA LEU A 603 2.17 -23.43 12.31
C LEU A 603 1.34 -22.18 11.99
N ALA A 604 1.65 -21.08 12.65
CA ALA A 604 1.04 -19.76 12.48
C ALA A 604 2.05 -18.69 12.88
N GLY A 605 1.86 -17.48 12.39
CA GLY A 605 2.71 -16.33 12.71
C GLY A 605 1.98 -15.02 12.45
N HIS A 606 2.12 -14.08 13.38
CA HIS A 606 1.53 -12.75 13.27
C HIS A 606 2.47 -11.70 13.86
N ASP A 607 2.49 -10.49 13.29
CA ASP A 607 3.35 -9.42 13.74
C ASP A 607 2.78 -8.67 14.96
N ILE A 608 3.65 -7.91 15.65
CA ILE A 608 3.24 -7.00 16.72
C ILE A 608 3.31 -5.58 16.17
N SER A 609 2.14 -5.05 15.85
CA SER A 609 1.95 -3.72 15.26
C SER A 609 0.90 -2.93 16.07
N ALA A 610 -0.08 -2.31 15.42
CA ALA A 610 -1.04 -1.43 16.08
C ALA A 610 -1.87 -2.17 17.16
N GLY A 611 -1.81 -1.67 18.38
CA GLY A 611 -2.46 -2.27 19.56
C GLY A 611 -1.61 -3.28 20.33
N GLY A 612 -0.41 -3.60 19.83
CA GLY A 612 0.60 -4.37 20.56
C GLY A 612 0.28 -5.86 20.69
N LEU A 613 0.98 -6.51 21.64
CA LEU A 613 0.93 -7.96 21.85
C LEU A 613 -0.49 -8.49 22.11
N ILE A 614 -1.33 -7.78 22.85
CA ILE A 614 -2.68 -8.25 23.15
C ILE A 614 -3.56 -8.34 21.90
N THR A 615 -3.47 -7.34 21.02
CA THR A 615 -4.17 -7.36 19.74
C THR A 615 -3.68 -8.51 18.88
N CYS A 616 -2.37 -8.68 18.74
CA CYS A 616 -1.76 -9.80 18.00
C CYS A 616 -2.33 -11.16 18.48
N LEU A 617 -2.31 -11.44 19.79
CA LEU A 617 -2.83 -12.69 20.35
C LEU A 617 -4.33 -12.89 20.12
N LEU A 618 -5.13 -11.82 20.21
CA LEU A 618 -6.56 -11.86 19.96
C LEU A 618 -6.87 -12.10 18.48
N GLU A 619 -6.18 -11.40 17.57
CA GLU A 619 -6.31 -11.54 16.12
C GLU A 619 -5.94 -12.94 15.64
N MET A 620 -4.89 -13.56 16.20
CA MET A 620 -4.58 -14.97 15.96
C MET A 620 -5.74 -15.91 16.31
N CYS A 621 -6.63 -15.51 17.23
CA CYS A 621 -7.79 -16.29 17.66
C CYS A 621 -9.10 -15.95 16.94
N PHE A 622 -9.23 -14.76 16.35
CA PHE A 622 -10.52 -14.23 15.88
C PHE A 622 -11.14 -15.00 14.73
N ALA A 623 -10.33 -15.51 13.80
CA ALA A 623 -10.81 -16.20 12.60
C ALA A 623 -11.25 -17.65 12.82
N ARG A 624 -11.36 -18.09 14.07
CA ARG A 624 -11.87 -19.41 14.47
C ARG A 624 -13.18 -19.31 15.25
N VAL A 625 -13.88 -20.42 15.39
CA VAL A 625 -15.06 -20.56 16.27
C VAL A 625 -14.77 -21.29 17.58
N GLU A 626 -13.61 -21.93 17.70
CA GLU A 626 -13.19 -22.72 18.87
C GLU A 626 -11.76 -22.38 19.34
N GLY A 627 -11.45 -22.79 20.58
CA GLY A 627 -10.13 -22.69 21.20
C GLY A 627 -9.80 -21.32 21.79
N GLY A 628 -8.61 -21.18 22.37
CA GLY A 628 -8.16 -19.93 22.96
C GLY A 628 -6.68 -20.01 23.31
N LEU A 629 -6.23 -19.10 24.18
CA LEU A 629 -4.85 -19.05 24.64
C LEU A 629 -4.75 -18.94 26.16
N ASP A 630 -3.86 -19.73 26.74
CA ASP A 630 -3.33 -19.57 28.10
C ASP A 630 -1.94 -18.94 27.95
N VAL A 631 -1.83 -17.69 28.41
CA VAL A 631 -0.70 -16.77 28.20
C VAL A 631 0.00 -16.51 29.54
N ASP A 632 1.31 -16.73 29.59
CA ASP A 632 2.18 -16.45 30.73
C ASP A 632 3.23 -15.40 30.36
N LEU A 633 3.12 -14.23 30.97
CA LEU A 633 3.99 -13.09 30.71
C LEU A 633 5.07 -12.89 31.79
N ALA A 634 5.21 -13.80 32.75
CA ALA A 634 6.18 -13.67 33.85
C ALA A 634 7.65 -13.67 33.39
N LYS A 635 7.92 -14.06 32.13
CA LYS A 635 9.25 -14.06 31.53
C LYS A 635 9.64 -12.75 30.84
N PHE A 636 8.71 -11.80 30.70
CA PHE A 636 9.07 -10.45 30.30
C PHE A 636 9.85 -9.77 31.43
N ARG A 637 10.81 -8.92 31.04
CA ARG A 637 11.62 -8.16 32.00
C ARG A 637 10.88 -6.95 32.57
N ASP A 638 9.93 -6.41 31.82
CA ASP A 638 9.11 -5.29 32.28
C ASP A 638 8.14 -5.77 33.37
N THR A 639 7.83 -4.89 34.31
CA THR A 639 6.91 -5.16 35.42
C THR A 639 5.54 -4.52 35.22
N ASP A 640 5.40 -3.66 34.20
CA ASP A 640 4.16 -2.99 33.84
C ASP A 640 3.39 -3.82 32.80
N LEU A 641 2.31 -4.47 33.23
CA LEU A 641 1.47 -5.31 32.37
C LEU A 641 0.88 -4.53 31.19
N VAL A 642 0.50 -3.26 31.40
CA VAL A 642 -0.07 -2.43 30.33
C VAL A 642 1.00 -2.19 29.27
N ARG A 643 2.24 -1.92 29.69
CA ARG A 643 3.36 -1.76 28.76
C ARG A 643 3.69 -3.04 28.01
N ILE A 644 3.67 -4.20 28.68
CA ILE A 644 3.89 -5.50 28.02
C ILE A 644 2.85 -5.77 26.94
N LEU A 645 1.57 -5.47 27.21
CA LEU A 645 0.47 -5.81 26.31
C LEU A 645 0.31 -4.83 25.14
N PHE A 646 0.63 -3.54 25.33
CA PHE A 646 0.31 -2.50 24.36
C PHE A 646 1.53 -1.82 23.71
N ALA A 647 2.76 -2.15 24.12
CA ALA A 647 3.92 -1.65 23.40
C ALA A 647 3.95 -2.20 21.97
N GLU A 648 4.26 -1.32 21.01
CA GLU A 648 4.32 -1.61 19.57
C GLU A 648 5.77 -1.72 19.11
N ASN A 649 6.61 -2.30 19.97
CA ASN A 649 7.99 -2.62 19.62
C ASN A 649 8.01 -3.66 18.50
N PRO A 650 8.88 -3.50 17.47
CA PRO A 650 9.00 -4.50 16.42
C PRO A 650 9.25 -5.89 17.00
N GLY A 651 8.38 -6.83 16.65
CA GLY A 651 8.41 -8.20 17.12
C GLY A 651 7.34 -9.04 16.42
N VAL A 652 7.40 -10.35 16.61
CA VAL A 652 6.41 -11.27 16.05
C VAL A 652 6.04 -12.37 17.06
N VAL A 653 4.83 -12.89 16.95
CA VAL A 653 4.37 -14.08 17.67
C VAL A 653 4.24 -15.25 16.70
N VAL A 654 4.86 -16.39 17.04
CA VAL A 654 4.80 -17.60 16.22
C VAL A 654 4.32 -18.81 17.02
N GLN A 655 3.50 -19.65 16.39
CA GLN A 655 3.07 -20.94 16.93
C GLN A 655 3.95 -22.07 16.38
N VAL A 656 4.49 -22.90 17.28
CA VAL A 656 5.41 -23.99 16.92
C VAL A 656 4.95 -25.27 17.61
N ALA A 657 4.90 -26.37 16.84
CA ALA A 657 4.64 -27.70 17.40
C ALA A 657 5.74 -28.09 18.40
N ASP A 658 5.38 -28.69 19.54
CA ASP A 658 6.35 -29.04 20.58
C ASP A 658 7.42 -30.03 20.07
N ALA A 659 7.08 -30.85 19.07
CA ALA A 659 8.01 -31.74 18.39
C ALA A 659 9.14 -31.01 17.62
N HIS A 660 8.88 -29.78 17.18
CA HIS A 660 9.84 -28.94 16.46
C HIS A 660 10.54 -27.91 17.36
N LYS A 661 10.13 -27.80 18.63
CA LYS A 661 10.69 -26.85 19.60
C LYS A 661 12.22 -26.83 19.64
N LYS A 662 12.86 -28.00 19.66
CA LYS A 662 14.33 -28.09 19.74
C LYS A 662 14.98 -27.40 18.53
N ARG A 663 14.53 -27.76 17.32
CA ARG A 663 15.07 -27.18 16.08
C ARG A 663 14.79 -25.69 15.99
N PHE A 664 13.58 -25.27 16.36
CA PHE A 664 13.18 -23.86 16.43
C PHE A 664 14.13 -23.03 17.30
N LEU A 665 14.40 -23.48 18.53
CA LEU A 665 15.31 -22.77 19.44
C LEU A 665 16.75 -22.78 18.93
N GLU A 666 17.23 -23.88 18.35
CA GLU A 666 18.58 -23.95 17.76
C GLU A 666 18.79 -22.91 16.64
N VAL A 667 17.78 -22.65 15.82
CA VAL A 667 17.86 -21.62 14.76
C VAL A 667 18.00 -20.22 15.36
N LEU A 668 17.16 -19.89 16.35
CA LEU A 668 17.19 -18.58 17.01
C LEU A 668 18.46 -18.36 17.84
N ASP A 669 18.88 -19.39 18.60
CA ASP A 669 20.11 -19.34 19.39
C ASP A 669 21.36 -19.18 18.50
N ALA A 670 21.40 -19.84 17.34
CA ALA A 670 22.49 -19.71 16.38
C ALA A 670 22.55 -18.30 15.75
N ALA A 671 21.40 -17.66 15.57
CA ALA A 671 21.30 -16.28 15.10
C ALA A 671 21.46 -15.24 16.22
N GLY A 672 21.52 -15.65 17.50
CA GLY A 672 21.58 -14.74 18.64
C GLY A 672 20.28 -13.95 18.88
N VAL A 673 19.15 -14.48 18.43
CA VAL A 673 17.84 -13.81 18.45
C VAL A 673 17.08 -14.17 19.72
N ALA A 674 16.61 -13.15 20.46
CA ALA A 674 15.87 -13.37 21.69
C ALA A 674 14.44 -13.86 21.40
N CYS A 675 14.04 -14.94 22.07
CA CYS A 675 12.66 -15.39 22.08
C CYS A 675 12.19 -15.82 23.46
N VAL A 676 10.88 -15.73 23.69
CA VAL A 676 10.23 -16.10 24.94
C VAL A 676 9.00 -16.92 24.64
N LYS A 677 8.84 -18.09 25.26
CA LYS A 677 7.56 -18.81 25.25
C LYS A 677 6.55 -18.01 26.06
N ILE A 678 5.47 -17.58 25.43
CA ILE A 678 4.45 -16.71 26.02
C ILE A 678 3.09 -17.38 26.16
N ALA A 679 2.75 -18.38 25.35
CA ALA A 679 1.43 -18.99 25.43
C ALA A 679 1.39 -20.45 24.97
N LYS A 680 0.24 -21.09 25.19
CA LYS A 680 -0.16 -22.38 24.62
C LYS A 680 -1.65 -22.30 24.24
N PRO A 681 -2.13 -23.07 23.27
CA PRO A 681 -3.55 -23.21 23.01
C PRO A 681 -4.31 -23.78 24.22
N CYS A 682 -5.54 -23.34 24.42
CA CYS A 682 -6.51 -23.94 25.35
C CYS A 682 -7.85 -24.21 24.65
N ASP A 683 -8.72 -24.99 25.28
CA ASP A 683 -10.02 -25.38 24.71
C ASP A 683 -11.08 -24.27 24.92
N GLU A 684 -10.92 -23.47 25.96
CA GLU A 684 -11.83 -22.38 26.31
C GLU A 684 -11.73 -21.20 25.34
N ARG A 685 -12.87 -20.53 25.08
CA ARG A 685 -12.96 -19.40 24.14
C ARG A 685 -12.52 -18.06 24.74
N HIS A 686 -11.31 -18.03 25.30
CA HIS A 686 -10.70 -16.85 25.90
C HIS A 686 -9.21 -16.72 25.58
N VAL A 687 -8.67 -15.53 25.82
CA VAL A 687 -7.24 -15.33 26.06
C VAL A 687 -7.10 -15.07 27.56
N MET A 688 -6.51 -16.02 28.28
CA MET A 688 -6.23 -15.93 29.70
C MET A 688 -4.79 -15.47 29.91
N VAL A 689 -4.60 -14.29 30.48
CA VAL A 689 -3.27 -13.71 30.75
C VAL A 689 -2.92 -13.85 32.23
N HIS A 690 -1.83 -14.56 32.49
CA HIS A 690 -1.23 -14.75 33.80
C HIS A 690 -0.04 -13.82 33.98
N PHE A 691 -0.07 -12.98 35.02
CA PHE A 691 1.03 -12.08 35.35
C PHE A 691 1.16 -11.87 36.85
N HIS A 692 2.32 -12.24 37.42
CA HIS A 692 2.67 -12.05 38.83
C HIS A 692 1.58 -12.49 39.84
N GLY A 693 0.87 -13.59 39.55
CA GLY A 693 -0.16 -14.16 40.43
C GLY A 693 -1.56 -13.55 40.27
N ALA A 694 -1.77 -12.68 39.28
CA ALA A 694 -3.08 -12.21 38.85
C ALA A 694 -3.43 -12.79 37.47
N ASP A 695 -4.72 -13.03 37.28
CA ASP A 695 -5.30 -13.57 36.05
C ASP A 695 -6.24 -12.54 35.42
N TYR A 696 -6.08 -12.32 34.12
CA TYR A 696 -6.89 -11.41 33.32
C TYR A 696 -7.52 -12.18 32.16
N GLN A 697 -8.85 -12.21 32.12
CA GLN A 697 -9.58 -13.01 31.13
C GLN A 697 -10.19 -12.11 30.05
N PHE A 698 -9.86 -12.39 28.80
CA PHE A 698 -10.38 -11.70 27.62
C PHE A 698 -11.23 -12.67 26.79
N GLY A 699 -12.55 -12.43 26.70
CA GLY A 699 -13.45 -13.27 25.91
C GLY A 699 -13.26 -13.04 24.41
N VAL A 700 -12.82 -14.07 23.66
CA VAL A 700 -12.44 -13.91 22.24
C VAL A 700 -13.63 -13.46 21.39
N ASP A 701 -14.79 -14.12 21.52
CA ASP A 701 -15.96 -13.79 20.71
C ASP A 701 -16.49 -12.37 20.98
N TYR A 702 -16.50 -11.96 22.25
CA TYR A 702 -16.92 -10.61 22.65
C TYR A 702 -15.99 -9.55 22.09
N LEU A 703 -14.67 -9.72 22.26
CA LEU A 703 -13.70 -8.75 21.76
C LEU A 703 -13.62 -8.75 20.24
N ARG A 704 -13.91 -9.88 19.57
CA ARG A 704 -14.08 -9.93 18.12
C ARG A 704 -15.26 -9.08 17.66
N ASP A 705 -16.39 -9.10 18.38
CA ASP A 705 -17.53 -8.22 18.08
C ASP A 705 -17.18 -6.73 18.28
N VAL A 706 -16.44 -6.41 19.36
CA VAL A 706 -15.93 -5.05 19.60
C VAL A 706 -15.02 -4.59 18.45
N TRP A 707 -14.07 -5.43 18.05
CA TRP A 707 -13.15 -5.21 16.93
C TRP A 707 -13.89 -5.08 15.58
N TYR A 708 -14.94 -5.88 15.35
CA TYR A 708 -15.72 -5.85 14.11
C TYR A 708 -16.63 -4.61 14.02
N LYS A 709 -17.08 -4.06 15.16
CA LYS A 709 -18.11 -3.03 15.21
C LYS A 709 -17.83 -1.82 14.31
N THR A 710 -16.59 -1.33 14.30
CA THR A 710 -16.19 -0.19 13.44
C THR A 710 -16.40 -0.50 11.95
N SER A 711 -16.05 -1.72 11.51
CA SER A 711 -16.31 -2.18 10.14
C SER A 711 -17.80 -2.18 9.82
N TYR A 712 -18.63 -2.69 10.73
CA TYR A 712 -20.08 -2.68 10.56
C TYR A 712 -20.63 -1.26 10.37
N LEU A 713 -20.21 -0.32 11.21
CA LEU A 713 -20.67 1.07 11.13
C LEU A 713 -20.33 1.73 9.79
N LEU A 714 -19.10 1.54 9.30
CA LEU A 714 -18.67 2.04 7.98
C LEU A 714 -19.40 1.35 6.83
N ASP A 715 -19.61 0.04 6.91
CA ASP A 715 -20.34 -0.72 5.89
C ASP A 715 -21.81 -0.26 5.79
N THR A 716 -22.44 0.21 6.89
CA THR A 716 -23.79 0.80 6.81
C THR A 716 -23.91 2.02 5.88
N ARG A 717 -22.79 2.65 5.53
CA ARG A 717 -22.72 3.77 4.58
C ARG A 717 -22.45 3.33 3.14
N GLN A 718 -22.15 2.05 2.92
CA GLN A 718 -21.76 1.49 1.63
C GLN A 718 -22.74 0.45 1.11
N SER A 719 -23.26 -0.38 2.00
CA SER A 719 -24.25 -1.40 1.67
C SER A 719 -25.68 -0.91 1.93
N PHE A 720 -26.60 -1.38 1.08
CA PHE A 720 -28.01 -1.02 1.16
C PHE A 720 -28.82 -2.13 1.84
N HIS A 721 -30.09 -1.85 2.14
CA HIS A 721 -31.08 -2.84 2.59
C HIS A 721 -30.73 -3.60 3.89
N GLY A 722 -29.85 -3.04 4.73
CA GLY A 722 -29.46 -3.65 6.00
C GLY A 722 -28.49 -4.84 5.86
N CYS A 723 -27.83 -5.00 4.71
CA CYS A 723 -26.85 -6.07 4.49
C CYS A 723 -25.65 -6.00 5.45
N ALA A 724 -25.14 -4.81 5.76
CA ALA A 724 -24.10 -4.64 6.79
C ALA A 724 -24.52 -5.26 8.14
N ARG A 725 -25.78 -5.06 8.56
CA ARG A 725 -26.29 -5.63 9.81
C ARG A 725 -26.39 -7.15 9.73
N GLN A 726 -26.90 -7.67 8.63
CA GLN A 726 -26.94 -9.12 8.41
C GLN A 726 -25.55 -9.73 8.47
N ARG A 727 -24.54 -9.10 7.85
CA ARG A 727 -23.15 -9.54 7.94
C ARG A 727 -22.63 -9.51 9.38
N TYR A 728 -22.81 -8.39 10.08
CA TYR A 728 -22.40 -8.25 11.48
C TYR A 728 -23.05 -9.28 12.42
N GLU A 729 -24.31 -9.62 12.22
CA GLU A 729 -25.01 -10.60 13.05
C GLU A 729 -24.63 -12.07 12.75
N ASN A 730 -24.01 -12.33 11.59
CA ASN A 730 -23.78 -13.70 11.09
C ASN A 730 -22.30 -14.05 10.82
N TYR A 731 -21.37 -13.09 10.73
CA TYR A 731 -19.98 -13.37 10.34
C TYR A 731 -19.32 -14.44 11.23
N GLY A 732 -19.56 -14.41 12.56
CA GLY A 732 -19.01 -15.39 13.51
C GLY A 732 -19.73 -16.74 13.53
N ARG A 733 -20.75 -16.94 12.70
CA ARG A 733 -21.60 -18.15 12.67
C ARG A 733 -21.62 -18.84 11.31
N GLN A 734 -20.71 -18.46 10.42
CA GLN A 734 -20.63 -18.97 9.05
C GLN A 734 -19.21 -19.45 8.71
N PRO A 735 -18.64 -20.41 9.49
CA PRO A 735 -17.36 -21.00 9.15
C PRO A 735 -17.45 -21.68 7.77
N LEU A 736 -16.43 -21.46 6.94
CA LEU A 736 -16.30 -22.13 5.65
C LEU A 736 -15.92 -23.59 5.85
N GLU A 737 -16.75 -24.49 5.34
CA GLU A 737 -16.48 -25.92 5.30
C GLU A 737 -16.10 -26.35 3.87
N PHE A 738 -14.89 -26.87 3.69
CA PHE A 738 -14.44 -27.40 2.42
C PHE A 738 -14.51 -28.92 2.41
N HIS A 739 -15.41 -29.48 1.61
CA HIS A 739 -15.52 -30.93 1.40
C HIS A 739 -14.85 -31.32 0.08
N PHE A 740 -13.58 -31.72 0.16
CA PHE A 740 -12.87 -32.30 -0.98
C PHE A 740 -13.11 -33.81 -1.08
N HIS A 741 -13.04 -34.35 -2.30
CA HIS A 741 -13.09 -35.81 -2.50
C HIS A 741 -11.92 -36.47 -1.74
N PRO A 742 -12.11 -37.62 -1.05
CA PRO A 742 -11.05 -38.26 -0.25
C PRO A 742 -9.79 -38.64 -1.04
N GLU A 743 -9.90 -38.77 -2.37
CA GLU A 743 -8.77 -39.04 -3.27
C GLU A 743 -8.13 -37.78 -3.85
N PHE A 744 -8.73 -36.60 -3.66
CA PHE A 744 -8.15 -35.35 -4.12
C PHE A 744 -6.84 -35.10 -3.35
N ARG A 745 -5.74 -34.95 -4.07
CA ARG A 745 -4.42 -34.68 -3.50
C ARG A 745 -3.89 -33.31 -3.90
N GLY A 746 -4.69 -32.51 -4.60
CA GLY A 746 -4.22 -31.25 -5.19
C GLY A 746 -3.15 -31.45 -6.27
N THR A 747 -3.13 -32.62 -6.92
CA THR A 747 -2.16 -32.94 -7.99
C THR A 747 -2.87 -33.23 -9.30
N PHE A 748 -2.22 -32.95 -10.43
CA PHE A 748 -2.75 -33.32 -11.76
C PHE A 748 -3.08 -34.81 -11.86
N ALA A 749 -2.20 -35.67 -11.33
CA ALA A 749 -2.40 -37.11 -11.26
C ALA A 749 -3.69 -37.48 -10.50
N SER A 750 -3.99 -36.82 -9.38
CA SER A 750 -5.24 -37.06 -8.62
C SER A 750 -6.50 -36.61 -9.34
N LEU A 751 -6.37 -35.83 -10.43
CA LEU A 751 -7.46 -35.42 -11.31
C LEU A 751 -7.51 -36.23 -12.62
N GLY A 752 -6.60 -37.20 -12.81
CA GLY A 752 -6.48 -37.95 -14.06
C GLY A 752 -5.97 -37.09 -15.23
N ILE A 753 -5.27 -36.00 -14.93
CA ILE A 753 -4.72 -35.05 -15.91
C ILE A 753 -3.20 -35.27 -16.00
N ASP A 754 -2.66 -35.31 -17.21
CA ASP A 754 -1.21 -35.29 -17.50
C ASP A 754 -0.85 -33.89 -18.04
N PRO A 755 -0.09 -33.06 -17.28
CA PRO A 755 0.09 -31.64 -17.55
C PRO A 755 0.99 -31.28 -18.74
#